data_AF-K0C7Q0-F1
#
_entry.id   AF-K0C7Q0-F1
#
_cell.length_a   1.000
_cell.length_b   1.000
_cell.length_c   1.000
_cell.angle_alpha   90.00
_cell.angle_beta   90.00
_cell.angle_gamma   90.00
#
_symmetry.space_group_name_H-M   'P 1'
#
loop_
_entity.id
_entity.type
_entity.pdbx_description
1 polymer ?
#
loop_
_entity_poly.entity_id
_entity_poly.type
_entity_poly.pdbx_seq_one_letter_code
_entity_poly.pdbx_strand_id
1 'polypeptide(L)'
;MNMRIVLALCGAALLTACGGGGGSSQTVDFSPWEQIELYYSYPYNAQAGVSPNAPLVLAFSEAVPQLSADQFSLQGPEGAVELTLKQVNGDKSVVLTPAAPLAVNSEYTLTLNGIGEDGDKELLPGGQLAFSTRPALEGARQERSTAEAFQLDRIIPNGDDLPFLDFSSVQLTLSQPIDPTTVKYGETVRLTQGGELVPATVLASGRFLTVDPTDSEDADGNTVDALKAGEEVTLEVTDGVQSLFGEQLTAINRSFTPLDTKPRSVMVQEAAQAGDPAAGCLADGTTRSPLNNESINCVPVKSNLLGDTTVSMLSGDVFAELAFAPNFPDTTPLRLPRGSLLDGEPLDVLIGGQVPAGFDSGDVTVTILSDANGYLMNAPYSTDPNAPRRLLLTMDVAFDTADSRANGAFNQDLLQVELVGTAIVEGDRLVVDAIGVVEPRVLGVENAYGVLSFHMESYSDQTIPREPEPDMEGPVLSSWVPGDHINKQRPGDPVILTFDHPLDPQSVEKDVSLQLLGANTPVEFDYVVDGSSIVIRPDTPLQHNTDYQVLFDDRLTDVAGNPAQPQTLDFRLPDYIEGEQQSPVVLTAYPGFPCVTTDRNLAANDAGRCAGGQDGSGGEDKPEDDHLPVLPLAANRPIAVTFSQEMDEQSVRDHFIVESVDDAGSTLEVVEGKLTYMGRKIVFEPDQPWEEGVLYRYTLPSQEGSVDAASCAGVAICDVRGLPLQTQLLAQNADDAPAATDGGPSLEIFFRGAPNTTATLQPLRNLPTSDVNANFVWDKGGDNNPGEVPPSQDEEALRNSANLLPNEPSATGSMIASANVGCAVGESCPDNQFLYLSGNLDVEIVGYMAPDEVAETYPNDATIPDQVKQEGAVLVYINPTRLVTSGSTVEVETKGLGNLASVPAVPTGPQLMRIRYTCNAASSDCVAPDYGRVKGWIVKGDGNPRFLTDLNLYLDAPNLQPVVGLLGVNYKLKHNLHSEPLNLQLAGDVTFLGDGRLQIEQISQNDLELNVQLDGKVAGLITVNDQIHLVIPQDKTFLNYLSEPIKQ
;
A
#
# COMPACT_ATOMS: atom_id res chain seq x y z
N MET A 1 -79.58 -11.29 7.89
CA MET A 1 -78.60 -11.61 8.96
C MET A 1 -77.60 -12.58 8.36
N ASN A 2 -76.31 -12.34 8.58
CA ASN A 2 -75.19 -12.90 7.80
C ASN A 2 -74.98 -14.42 8.11
N MET A 3 -74.16 -15.22 7.41
CA MET A 3 -72.87 -14.91 6.77
C MET A 3 -72.39 -16.00 5.76
N ARG A 4 -71.61 -15.56 4.76
CA ARG A 4 -70.40 -16.09 4.05
C ARG A 4 -69.79 -17.45 4.51
N ILE A 5 -68.96 -18.21 3.76
CA ILE A 5 -68.44 -18.14 2.37
C ILE A 5 -67.95 -19.52 1.85
N VAL A 6 -67.88 -19.63 0.51
CA VAL A 6 -67.21 -20.59 -0.41
C VAL A 6 -66.08 -21.51 0.10
N LEU A 7 -66.17 -22.82 -0.18
CA LEU A 7 -65.21 -23.61 -1.01
C LEU A 7 -65.69 -25.07 -1.24
N ALA A 8 -65.10 -25.72 -2.26
CA ALA A 8 -65.01 -27.18 -2.55
C ALA A 8 -65.65 -27.69 -3.86
N LEU A 9 -64.95 -28.65 -4.48
CA LEU A 9 -65.11 -29.18 -5.84
C LEU A 9 -66.19 -30.29 -5.99
N CYS A 10 -66.49 -30.57 -7.26
CA CYS A 10 -66.96 -31.84 -7.84
C CYS A 10 -68.44 -32.27 -7.68
N GLY A 11 -69.16 -32.21 -8.80
CA GLY A 11 -69.88 -33.40 -9.30
C GLY A 11 -71.40 -33.32 -9.45
N ALA A 12 -71.88 -33.10 -10.69
CA ALA A 12 -73.07 -33.77 -11.24
C ALA A 12 -73.15 -33.57 -12.77
N ALA A 13 -73.42 -34.64 -13.53
CA ALA A 13 -73.61 -34.61 -14.98
C ALA A 13 -75.07 -34.39 -15.39
N LEU A 14 -75.33 -34.07 -16.68
CA LEU A 14 -76.49 -34.46 -17.52
C LEU A 14 -76.21 -33.99 -18.98
N LEU A 15 -75.76 -34.86 -19.89
CA LEU A 15 -76.57 -35.58 -20.92
C LEU A 15 -77.32 -34.64 -21.90
N THR A 16 -77.15 -34.68 -23.23
CA THR A 16 -77.03 -35.79 -24.21
C THR A 16 -76.33 -35.28 -25.52
N ALA A 17 -76.05 -36.00 -26.61
CA ALA A 17 -76.22 -37.41 -27.04
C ALA A 17 -75.27 -37.78 -28.22
N CYS A 18 -75.04 -39.08 -28.45
CA CYS A 18 -74.32 -39.73 -29.58
C CYS A 18 -72.82 -39.36 -29.75
N GLY A 19 -71.87 -40.29 -29.90
CA GLY A 19 -71.96 -41.75 -30.02
C GLY A 19 -70.97 -42.27 -31.07
N GLY A 20 -69.83 -42.80 -30.63
CA GLY A 20 -68.80 -43.37 -31.52
C GLY A 20 -67.45 -43.47 -30.82
N GLY A 21 -66.88 -44.67 -30.75
CA GLY A 21 -65.58 -44.88 -30.10
C GLY A 21 -64.41 -44.53 -31.03
N GLY A 22 -63.41 -43.86 -30.48
CA GLY A 22 -62.12 -43.60 -31.10
C GLY A 22 -61.15 -43.14 -30.02
N GLY A 23 -60.13 -43.94 -29.73
CA GLY A 23 -59.13 -43.58 -28.74
C GLY A 23 -58.18 -42.54 -29.30
N SER A 24 -58.35 -41.29 -28.90
CA SER A 24 -57.32 -40.25 -28.98
C SER A 24 -56.94 -39.86 -27.56
N SER A 25 -55.86 -40.44 -27.05
CA SER A 25 -55.11 -39.80 -25.97
C SER A 25 -54.59 -38.48 -26.52
N GLN A 26 -55.16 -37.36 -26.07
CA GLN A 26 -54.44 -36.10 -26.17
C GLN A 26 -53.34 -36.15 -25.12
N THR A 27 -52.16 -36.61 -25.54
CA THR A 27 -50.91 -36.17 -24.94
C THR A 27 -50.86 -34.67 -25.14
N VAL A 28 -51.12 -33.92 -24.06
CA VAL A 28 -50.57 -32.58 -23.94
C VAL A 28 -49.07 -32.79 -23.90
N ASP A 29 -48.39 -32.25 -24.89
CA ASP A 29 -46.94 -32.21 -24.91
C ASP A 29 -46.51 -31.09 -23.95
N PHE A 30 -45.78 -31.46 -22.90
CA PHE A 30 -45.28 -30.53 -21.88
C PHE A 30 -43.83 -30.10 -22.16
N SER A 31 -43.16 -30.67 -23.18
CA SER A 31 -41.82 -30.24 -23.60
C SER A 31 -41.69 -28.74 -23.98
N PRO A 32 -42.75 -27.99 -24.36
CA PRO A 32 -42.65 -26.54 -24.48
C PRO A 32 -42.50 -25.77 -23.16
N TRP A 33 -42.63 -26.42 -21.99
CA TRP A 33 -42.56 -25.82 -20.66
C TRP A 33 -41.36 -26.29 -19.82
N GLU A 34 -40.58 -27.27 -20.30
CA GLU A 34 -39.33 -27.73 -19.69
C GLU A 34 -38.16 -27.16 -20.54
N GLN A 35 -37.98 -25.83 -20.53
CA GLN A 35 -36.85 -25.19 -21.22
C GLN A 35 -35.89 -24.56 -20.22
N ILE A 36 -34.61 -24.93 -20.33
CA ILE A 36 -33.52 -24.31 -19.57
C ILE A 36 -33.44 -22.84 -19.98
N GLU A 37 -33.55 -21.95 -18.99
CA GLU A 37 -33.34 -20.51 -19.14
C GLU A 37 -32.16 -20.09 -18.25
N LEU A 38 -31.46 -19.02 -18.65
CA LEU A 38 -30.53 -18.33 -17.75
C LEU A 38 -31.35 -17.33 -16.92
N TYR A 39 -31.07 -17.21 -15.63
CA TYR A 39 -31.73 -16.22 -14.75
C TYR A 39 -30.77 -15.11 -14.31
N TYR A 40 -29.49 -15.43 -14.15
CA TYR A 40 -28.49 -14.53 -13.57
C TYR A 40 -27.14 -14.69 -14.25
N SER A 41 -26.40 -13.58 -14.35
CA SER A 41 -24.97 -13.59 -14.59
C SER A 41 -24.25 -12.54 -13.75
N TYR A 42 -23.02 -12.85 -13.36
CA TYR A 42 -22.01 -11.91 -12.89
C TYR A 42 -20.74 -12.12 -13.72
N PRO A 43 -20.14 -11.08 -14.33
CA PRO A 43 -20.72 -9.77 -14.59
C PRO A 43 -22.06 -9.85 -15.34
N TYR A 44 -22.84 -8.77 -15.30
CA TYR A 44 -24.02 -8.63 -16.16
C TYR A 44 -23.68 -7.97 -17.49
N ASN A 45 -24.58 -8.07 -18.48
CA ASN A 45 -24.31 -7.54 -19.81
C ASN A 45 -24.16 -6.01 -19.80
N ALA A 46 -23.09 -5.52 -20.41
CA ALA A 46 -22.62 -4.13 -20.38
C ALA A 46 -22.24 -3.60 -18.98
N GLN A 47 -21.94 -4.48 -18.01
CA GLN A 47 -21.31 -4.05 -16.75
C GLN A 47 -19.92 -3.48 -17.04
N ALA A 48 -19.62 -2.32 -16.48
CA ALA A 48 -18.32 -1.66 -16.56
C ALA A 48 -17.67 -1.61 -15.18
N GLY A 49 -16.34 -1.51 -15.13
CA GLY A 49 -15.59 -1.41 -13.88
C GLY A 49 -15.44 -2.72 -13.12
N VAL A 50 -15.62 -3.87 -13.77
CA VAL A 50 -15.45 -5.20 -13.17
C VAL A 50 -14.01 -5.37 -12.66
N SER A 51 -13.83 -5.95 -11.47
CA SER A 51 -12.48 -6.26 -10.96
C SER A 51 -11.74 -7.22 -11.91
N PRO A 52 -10.45 -7.00 -12.19
CA PRO A 52 -9.57 -7.97 -12.84
C PRO A 52 -9.59 -9.38 -12.22
N ASN A 53 -9.89 -9.48 -10.92
CA ASN A 53 -9.91 -10.73 -10.15
C ASN A 53 -11.32 -11.36 -10.04
N ALA A 54 -12.32 -10.80 -10.72
CA ALA A 54 -13.70 -11.27 -10.64
C ALA A 54 -13.89 -12.66 -11.29
N PRO A 55 -14.58 -13.61 -10.62
CA PRO A 55 -15.08 -14.80 -11.27
C PRO A 55 -16.26 -14.46 -12.18
N LEU A 56 -16.52 -15.30 -13.18
CA LEU A 56 -17.75 -15.22 -13.96
C LEU A 56 -18.72 -16.28 -13.44
N VAL A 57 -19.95 -15.90 -13.11
CA VAL A 57 -20.98 -16.77 -12.54
C VAL A 57 -22.23 -16.73 -13.41
N LEU A 58 -22.84 -17.89 -13.64
CA LEU A 58 -24.07 -18.07 -14.40
C LEU A 58 -25.02 -18.97 -13.61
N ALA A 59 -26.28 -18.58 -13.45
CA ALA A 59 -27.29 -19.42 -12.79
C ALA A 59 -28.53 -19.64 -13.68
N PHE A 60 -28.95 -20.89 -13.79
CA PHE A 60 -29.98 -21.40 -14.68
C PHE A 60 -31.28 -21.74 -13.92
N SER A 61 -32.39 -21.82 -14.65
CA SER A 61 -33.70 -22.22 -14.09
C SER A 61 -33.68 -23.64 -13.50
N GLU A 62 -33.00 -24.56 -14.18
CA GLU A 62 -32.90 -25.97 -13.86
C GLU A 62 -31.45 -26.47 -13.89
N ALA A 63 -31.23 -27.69 -13.41
CA ALA A 63 -29.90 -28.29 -13.36
C ALA A 63 -29.42 -28.63 -14.78
N VAL A 64 -28.22 -28.19 -15.15
CA VAL A 64 -27.61 -28.44 -16.46
C VAL A 64 -26.39 -29.35 -16.25
N PRO A 65 -26.56 -30.67 -16.15
CA PRO A 65 -25.48 -31.57 -15.76
C PRO A 65 -24.45 -31.76 -16.87
N GLN A 66 -23.21 -32.06 -16.48
CA GLN A 66 -22.09 -32.40 -17.37
C GLN A 66 -21.55 -31.21 -18.21
N LEU A 67 -21.63 -29.99 -17.68
CA LEU A 67 -21.00 -28.84 -18.34
C LEU A 67 -19.47 -28.86 -18.22
N SER A 68 -18.79 -28.42 -19.28
CA SER A 68 -17.32 -28.35 -19.35
C SER A 68 -16.84 -26.99 -19.87
N ALA A 69 -15.62 -26.60 -19.50
CA ALA A 69 -15.10 -25.24 -19.74
C ALA A 69 -15.01 -24.88 -21.24
N ASP A 70 -14.84 -25.85 -22.14
CA ASP A 70 -14.84 -25.66 -23.59
C ASP A 70 -16.19 -25.19 -24.17
N GLN A 71 -17.27 -25.30 -23.39
CA GLN A 71 -18.58 -24.73 -23.74
C GLN A 71 -18.66 -23.22 -23.45
N PHE A 72 -17.64 -22.63 -22.83
CA PHE A 72 -17.59 -21.22 -22.44
C PHE A 72 -16.37 -20.56 -23.09
N SER A 73 -16.59 -19.62 -24.00
CA SER A 73 -15.49 -18.90 -24.65
C SER A 73 -15.48 -17.44 -24.19
N LEU A 74 -14.51 -17.09 -23.35
CA LEU A 74 -14.23 -15.71 -22.94
C LEU A 74 -13.12 -15.15 -23.84
N GLN A 75 -13.44 -14.14 -24.62
CA GLN A 75 -12.51 -13.39 -25.47
C GLN A 75 -12.17 -12.05 -24.79
N GLY A 76 -10.88 -11.74 -24.68
CA GLY A 76 -10.36 -10.46 -24.20
C GLY A 76 -9.46 -9.75 -25.23
N PRO A 77 -8.70 -8.73 -24.81
CA PRO A 77 -7.84 -7.93 -25.71
C PRO A 77 -6.68 -8.75 -26.31
N GLU A 78 -6.09 -9.67 -25.54
CA GLU A 78 -4.92 -10.45 -25.98
C GLU A 78 -5.29 -11.77 -26.68
N GLY A 79 -6.53 -12.24 -26.54
CA GLY A 79 -6.93 -13.55 -27.03
C GLY A 79 -8.07 -14.17 -26.22
N ALA A 80 -8.24 -15.49 -26.38
CA ALA A 80 -9.12 -16.27 -25.53
C ALA A 80 -8.49 -16.45 -24.13
N VAL A 81 -9.29 -16.27 -23.09
CA VAL A 81 -8.90 -16.48 -21.69
C VAL A 81 -9.06 -17.95 -21.32
N GLU A 82 -8.07 -18.52 -20.64
CA GLU A 82 -8.21 -19.86 -20.06
C GLU A 82 -9.10 -19.82 -18.82
N LEU A 83 -10.12 -20.68 -18.80
CA LEU A 83 -11.12 -20.75 -17.74
C LEU A 83 -11.10 -22.13 -17.08
N THR A 84 -11.14 -22.15 -15.75
CA THR A 84 -11.55 -23.34 -14.98
C THR A 84 -13.04 -23.28 -14.69
N LEU A 85 -13.71 -24.44 -14.53
CA LEU A 85 -15.16 -24.52 -14.33
C LEU A 85 -15.50 -25.32 -13.07
N LYS A 86 -16.42 -24.79 -12.26
CA LYS A 86 -17.02 -25.46 -11.09
C LYS A 86 -18.56 -25.38 -11.21
N GLN A 87 -19.22 -26.54 -11.34
CA GLN A 87 -20.68 -26.62 -11.21
C GLN A 87 -21.06 -26.60 -9.72
N VAL A 88 -22.10 -25.83 -9.36
CA VAL A 88 -22.56 -25.65 -7.98
C VAL A 88 -24.09 -25.64 -7.90
N ASN A 89 -24.63 -25.63 -6.68
CA ASN A 89 -26.08 -25.60 -6.41
C ASN A 89 -26.85 -26.74 -7.12
N GLY A 90 -26.30 -27.95 -7.10
CA GLY A 90 -26.90 -29.11 -7.78
C GLY A 90 -26.96 -28.94 -9.30
N ASP A 91 -25.85 -28.50 -9.91
CA ASP A 91 -25.67 -28.21 -11.34
C ASP A 91 -26.55 -27.07 -11.89
N LYS A 92 -27.16 -26.25 -11.01
CA LYS A 92 -27.95 -25.06 -11.41
C LYS A 92 -27.13 -23.81 -11.64
N SER A 93 -25.94 -23.71 -11.05
CA SER A 93 -25.05 -22.57 -11.27
C SER A 93 -23.66 -23.04 -11.68
N VAL A 94 -22.95 -22.19 -12.41
CA VAL A 94 -21.59 -22.42 -12.91
C VAL A 94 -20.73 -21.23 -12.53
N VAL A 95 -19.58 -21.52 -11.91
CA VAL A 95 -18.50 -20.56 -11.69
C VAL A 95 -17.40 -20.87 -12.70
N LEU A 96 -16.99 -19.84 -13.43
CA LEU A 96 -15.86 -19.84 -14.35
C LEU A 96 -14.78 -18.92 -13.74
N THR A 97 -13.61 -19.48 -13.43
CA THR A 97 -12.51 -18.71 -12.86
C THR A 97 -11.39 -18.58 -13.90
N PRO A 98 -11.03 -17.34 -14.32
CA PRO A 98 -9.84 -17.09 -15.13
C PRO A 98 -8.58 -17.69 -14.51
N ALA A 99 -7.70 -18.29 -15.32
CA ALA A 99 -6.45 -18.89 -14.85
C ALA A 99 -5.40 -17.86 -14.36
N ALA A 100 -5.57 -16.60 -14.75
CA ALA A 100 -4.82 -15.43 -14.29
C ALA A 100 -5.78 -14.22 -14.23
N PRO A 101 -5.44 -13.15 -13.48
CA PRO A 101 -6.23 -11.92 -13.47
C PRO A 101 -6.45 -11.39 -14.89
N LEU A 102 -7.65 -10.84 -15.14
CA LEU A 102 -7.98 -10.21 -16.41
C LEU A 102 -7.15 -8.93 -16.62
N ALA A 103 -6.95 -8.52 -17.87
CA ALA A 103 -6.33 -7.25 -18.18
C ALA A 103 -7.19 -6.09 -17.64
N VAL A 104 -6.55 -5.04 -17.12
CA VAL A 104 -7.22 -3.80 -16.70
C VAL A 104 -7.74 -3.01 -17.91
N ASN A 105 -8.73 -2.14 -17.67
CA ASN A 105 -9.28 -1.20 -18.66
C ASN A 105 -9.65 -1.85 -20.01
N SER A 106 -10.21 -3.06 -19.96
CA SER A 106 -10.32 -3.95 -21.12
C SER A 106 -11.71 -4.53 -21.30
N GLU A 107 -12.15 -4.58 -22.56
CA GLU A 107 -13.42 -5.19 -22.97
C GLU A 107 -13.30 -6.71 -23.08
N TYR A 108 -14.30 -7.42 -22.56
CA TYR A 108 -14.42 -8.86 -22.58
C TYR A 108 -15.77 -9.31 -23.15
N THR A 109 -15.79 -10.48 -23.79
CA THR A 109 -17.02 -11.07 -24.35
C THR A 109 -17.06 -12.57 -24.07
N LEU A 110 -18.08 -13.02 -23.35
CA LEU A 110 -18.38 -14.44 -23.09
C LEU A 110 -19.44 -14.95 -24.08
N THR A 111 -19.16 -16.08 -24.72
CA THR A 111 -20.11 -16.82 -25.59
C THR A 111 -20.34 -18.23 -25.04
N LEU A 112 -21.59 -18.70 -25.11
CA LEU A 112 -22.02 -20.04 -24.69
C LEU A 112 -22.17 -20.97 -25.89
N ASN A 113 -21.52 -22.14 -25.86
CA ASN A 113 -21.45 -23.07 -26.97
C ASN A 113 -22.18 -24.39 -26.66
N GLY A 114 -23.29 -24.63 -27.35
CA GLY A 114 -24.01 -25.92 -27.26
C GLY A 114 -24.66 -26.20 -25.89
N ILE A 115 -25.09 -25.15 -25.20
CA ILE A 115 -25.83 -25.24 -23.93
C ILE A 115 -27.32 -25.01 -24.22
N GLY A 116 -28.16 -26.02 -24.00
CA GLY A 116 -29.61 -26.00 -24.28
C GLY A 116 -30.08 -27.12 -25.22
N GLU A 117 -31.34 -27.57 -25.08
CA GLU A 117 -31.83 -28.81 -25.71
C GLU A 117 -31.89 -28.81 -27.25
N ASP A 118 -32.06 -27.64 -27.88
CA ASP A 118 -32.20 -27.49 -29.34
C ASP A 118 -31.00 -26.77 -30.02
N GLY A 119 -29.94 -26.42 -29.27
CA GLY A 119 -28.71 -25.81 -29.80
C GLY A 119 -28.81 -24.36 -30.35
N ASP A 120 -30.01 -23.86 -30.64
CA ASP A 120 -30.27 -22.58 -31.34
C ASP A 120 -31.13 -21.57 -30.54
N LYS A 121 -31.33 -21.75 -29.23
CA LYS A 121 -31.88 -20.70 -28.36
C LYS A 121 -30.74 -19.93 -27.68
N GLU A 122 -30.62 -18.66 -28.03
CA GLU A 122 -29.73 -17.70 -27.36
C GLU A 122 -30.11 -17.54 -25.88
N LEU A 123 -29.39 -18.23 -24.99
CA LEU A 123 -29.49 -18.05 -23.52
C LEU A 123 -28.99 -16.68 -23.06
N LEU A 124 -28.18 -16.01 -23.89
CA LEU A 124 -27.71 -14.64 -23.74
C LEU A 124 -28.30 -13.78 -24.86
N PRO A 125 -28.96 -12.65 -24.59
CA PRO A 125 -29.53 -11.79 -25.62
C PRO A 125 -28.47 -11.33 -26.64
N GLY A 126 -28.63 -11.70 -27.92
CA GLY A 126 -27.65 -11.40 -28.97
C GLY A 126 -26.47 -12.38 -29.02
N GLY A 127 -26.58 -13.52 -28.34
CA GLY A 127 -25.62 -14.63 -28.37
C GLY A 127 -24.37 -14.46 -27.49
N GLN A 128 -24.20 -13.31 -26.83
CA GLN A 128 -23.00 -13.00 -26.05
C GLN A 128 -23.29 -12.11 -24.83
N LEU A 129 -22.37 -12.16 -23.86
CA LEU A 129 -22.34 -11.33 -22.65
C LEU A 129 -21.07 -10.48 -22.74
N ALA A 130 -21.20 -9.15 -22.82
CA ALA A 130 -20.06 -8.23 -22.82
C ALA A 130 -19.93 -7.52 -21.47
N PHE A 131 -18.70 -7.24 -21.04
CA PHE A 131 -18.39 -6.43 -19.86
C PHE A 131 -16.98 -5.83 -19.98
N SER A 132 -16.69 -4.78 -19.21
CA SER A 132 -15.35 -4.18 -19.16
C SER A 132 -14.77 -4.15 -17.76
N THR A 133 -13.46 -4.42 -17.67
CA THR A 133 -12.70 -4.33 -16.43
C THR A 133 -12.37 -2.89 -16.08
N ARG A 134 -12.22 -2.60 -14.79
CA ARG A 134 -11.72 -1.30 -14.33
C ARG A 134 -10.26 -1.08 -14.75
N PRO A 135 -9.80 0.19 -14.83
CA PRO A 135 -8.38 0.55 -14.82
C PRO A 135 -7.63 0.02 -13.58
N ALA A 136 -6.30 0.06 -13.65
CA ALA A 136 -5.43 -0.23 -12.51
C ALA A 136 -5.63 0.79 -11.37
N LEU A 137 -5.36 0.37 -10.13
CA LEU A 137 -5.36 1.28 -8.97
C LEU A 137 -4.09 2.14 -8.92
N GLU A 138 -2.96 1.55 -9.31
CA GLU A 138 -1.60 2.07 -9.19
C GLU A 138 -0.81 1.80 -10.46
N GLY A 139 0.42 2.29 -10.54
CA GLY A 139 1.25 2.20 -11.74
C GLY A 139 1.05 3.40 -12.68
N ALA A 140 1.29 3.19 -13.97
CA ALA A 140 1.37 4.27 -14.94
C ALA A 140 0.03 5.00 -15.15
N ARG A 141 0.10 6.31 -15.47
CA ARG A 141 -1.09 7.15 -15.68
C ARG A 141 -2.11 6.53 -16.65
N GLN A 142 -1.63 5.99 -17.77
CA GLN A 142 -2.49 5.36 -18.79
C GLN A 142 -3.23 4.12 -18.28
N GLU A 143 -2.60 3.27 -17.47
CA GLU A 143 -3.25 2.07 -16.92
C GLU A 143 -4.33 2.42 -15.90
N ARG A 144 -4.21 3.57 -15.24
CA ARG A 144 -5.14 4.12 -14.24
C ARG A 144 -6.26 4.98 -14.85
N SER A 145 -6.27 5.19 -16.17
CA SER A 145 -7.15 6.14 -16.87
C SER A 145 -7.95 5.48 -18.00
N THR A 146 -9.25 5.73 -18.08
CA THR A 146 -10.08 5.32 -19.23
C THR A 146 -10.00 6.31 -20.41
N ALA A 147 -9.61 7.57 -20.14
CA ALA A 147 -9.46 8.62 -21.14
C ALA A 147 -8.35 9.63 -20.77
N GLU A 148 -7.75 10.23 -21.80
CA GLU A 148 -6.70 11.27 -21.69
C GLU A 148 -7.21 12.52 -20.96
N ALA A 149 -8.45 12.93 -21.22
CA ALA A 149 -9.12 14.02 -20.52
C ALA A 149 -9.79 13.52 -19.23
N PHE A 150 -9.72 14.31 -18.16
CA PHE A 150 -10.48 14.07 -16.94
C PHE A 150 -11.95 14.46 -17.16
N GLN A 151 -12.86 13.49 -17.09
CA GLN A 151 -14.27 13.64 -17.47
C GLN A 151 -15.16 12.59 -16.78
N LEU A 152 -16.48 12.71 -16.95
CA LEU A 152 -17.45 11.73 -16.46
C LEU A 152 -17.52 10.50 -17.39
N ASP A 153 -17.34 9.30 -16.83
CA ASP A 153 -17.58 8.03 -17.53
C ASP A 153 -18.99 7.50 -17.27
N ARG A 154 -19.38 7.41 -15.99
CA ARG A 154 -20.63 6.76 -15.53
C ARG A 154 -21.29 7.61 -14.45
N ILE A 155 -22.62 7.66 -14.45
CA ILE A 155 -23.43 8.25 -13.38
C ILE A 155 -24.60 7.31 -13.04
N ILE A 156 -24.81 7.04 -11.76
CA ILE A 156 -25.82 6.14 -11.22
C ILE A 156 -26.57 6.85 -10.08
N PRO A 157 -27.92 6.84 -10.06
CA PRO A 157 -28.79 6.51 -11.19
C PRO A 157 -28.64 7.48 -12.36
N ASN A 158 -28.81 6.99 -13.59
CA ASN A 158 -28.77 7.83 -14.80
C ASN A 158 -30.11 8.52 -15.08
N GLY A 159 -31.21 8.06 -14.47
CA GLY A 159 -32.58 8.56 -14.70
C GLY A 159 -33.30 7.91 -15.89
N ASP A 160 -32.60 7.17 -16.75
CA ASP A 160 -33.13 6.50 -17.93
C ASP A 160 -33.38 4.99 -17.67
N ASP A 161 -32.33 4.24 -17.34
CA ASP A 161 -32.40 2.79 -17.07
C ASP A 161 -32.62 2.50 -15.58
N LEU A 162 -31.99 3.31 -14.73
CA LEU A 162 -32.15 3.30 -13.28
C LEU A 162 -32.86 4.60 -12.87
N PRO A 163 -34.08 4.53 -12.31
CA PRO A 163 -34.86 5.73 -12.01
C PRO A 163 -34.20 6.56 -10.91
N PHE A 164 -34.27 7.89 -11.05
CA PHE A 164 -33.83 8.84 -10.03
C PHE A 164 -34.99 9.15 -9.06
N LEU A 165 -34.73 9.12 -7.76
CA LEU A 165 -35.76 9.04 -6.71
C LEU A 165 -35.60 10.13 -5.65
N ASP A 166 -36.63 10.30 -4.84
CA ASP A 166 -36.63 11.23 -3.69
C ASP A 166 -35.62 10.90 -2.57
N PHE A 167 -34.98 9.72 -2.63
CA PHE A 167 -33.88 9.29 -1.75
C PHE A 167 -32.56 8.96 -2.49
N SER A 168 -32.43 9.25 -3.79
CA SER A 168 -31.25 8.80 -4.56
C SER A 168 -29.99 9.60 -4.26
N SER A 169 -28.96 8.93 -3.73
CA SER A 169 -27.58 9.40 -3.80
C SER A 169 -27.08 9.38 -5.25
N VAL A 170 -26.21 10.31 -5.62
CA VAL A 170 -25.69 10.44 -6.98
C VAL A 170 -24.24 9.94 -7.00
N GLN A 171 -24.02 8.79 -7.61
CA GLN A 171 -22.73 8.12 -7.73
C GLN A 171 -22.12 8.38 -9.11
N LEU A 172 -20.93 8.97 -9.15
CA LEU A 172 -20.19 9.29 -10.37
C LEU A 172 -18.90 8.45 -10.42
N THR A 173 -18.59 7.93 -11.60
CA THR A 173 -17.28 7.35 -11.93
C THR A 173 -16.60 8.26 -12.96
N LEU A 174 -15.41 8.78 -12.64
CA LEU A 174 -14.66 9.72 -13.48
C LEU A 174 -13.48 9.03 -14.18
N SER A 175 -13.06 9.52 -15.35
CA SER A 175 -12.09 8.85 -16.23
C SER A 175 -10.69 8.64 -15.64
N GLN A 176 -10.33 9.36 -14.57
CA GLN A 176 -9.02 9.32 -13.89
C GLN A 176 -9.23 9.37 -12.37
N PRO A 177 -8.24 8.98 -11.55
CA PRO A 177 -8.30 9.11 -10.10
C PRO A 177 -8.41 10.60 -9.68
N ILE A 178 -9.30 10.89 -8.74
CA ILE A 178 -9.63 12.24 -8.25
C ILE A 178 -8.59 12.67 -7.21
N ASP A 179 -8.20 13.94 -7.20
CA ASP A 179 -7.56 14.56 -6.03
C ASP A 179 -8.65 15.00 -5.03
N PRO A 180 -8.83 14.31 -3.90
CA PRO A 180 -9.91 14.60 -2.96
C PRO A 180 -9.78 15.99 -2.32
N THR A 181 -8.59 16.58 -2.25
CA THR A 181 -8.39 17.93 -1.68
C THR A 181 -9.11 19.02 -2.49
N THR A 182 -9.40 18.73 -3.76
CA THR A 182 -10.12 19.63 -4.69
C THR A 182 -11.64 19.49 -4.64
N VAL A 183 -12.15 18.49 -3.89
CA VAL A 183 -13.58 18.20 -3.77
C VAL A 183 -14.15 18.93 -2.55
N LYS A 184 -14.94 19.98 -2.79
CA LYS A 184 -15.50 20.85 -1.74
C LYS A 184 -16.99 21.08 -1.99
N TYR A 185 -17.82 20.61 -1.07
CA TYR A 185 -19.27 20.76 -1.21
C TYR A 185 -19.69 22.24 -1.07
N GLY A 186 -20.65 22.68 -1.87
CA GLY A 186 -21.02 24.09 -1.99
C GLY A 186 -20.06 24.94 -2.84
N GLU A 187 -18.84 24.47 -3.11
CA GLU A 187 -17.82 25.18 -3.91
C GLU A 187 -17.58 24.53 -5.28
N THR A 188 -16.98 23.34 -5.31
CA THR A 188 -16.63 22.63 -6.55
C THR A 188 -17.63 21.54 -6.91
N VAL A 189 -18.40 21.04 -5.93
CA VAL A 189 -19.55 20.13 -6.09
C VAL A 189 -20.79 20.78 -5.47
N ARG A 190 -21.94 20.75 -6.17
CA ARG A 190 -23.22 21.28 -5.66
C ARG A 190 -24.40 20.46 -6.14
N LEU A 191 -25.34 20.16 -5.25
CA LEU A 191 -26.68 19.71 -5.61
C LEU A 191 -27.70 20.82 -5.29
N THR A 192 -28.51 21.22 -6.26
CA THR A 192 -29.45 22.35 -6.10
C THR A 192 -30.86 21.98 -6.52
N GLN A 193 -31.86 22.37 -5.72
CA GLN A 193 -33.29 22.19 -6.04
C GLN A 193 -34.03 23.50 -5.82
N GLY A 194 -34.84 23.92 -6.79
CA GLY A 194 -35.54 25.22 -6.73
C GLY A 194 -34.62 26.47 -6.72
N GLY A 195 -33.31 26.30 -6.91
CA GLY A 195 -32.29 27.35 -6.79
C GLY A 195 -31.65 27.46 -5.40
N GLU A 196 -32.00 26.58 -4.46
CA GLU A 196 -31.38 26.45 -3.14
C GLU A 196 -30.40 25.27 -3.14
N LEU A 197 -29.31 25.36 -2.35
CA LEU A 197 -28.36 24.25 -2.14
C LEU A 197 -29.02 23.20 -1.23
N VAL A 198 -29.04 21.95 -1.68
CA VAL A 198 -29.51 20.81 -0.88
C VAL A 198 -28.38 20.39 0.08
N PRO A 199 -28.63 20.13 1.37
CA PRO A 199 -27.63 19.50 2.24
C PRO A 199 -27.23 18.12 1.70
N ALA A 200 -25.94 17.82 1.63
CA ALA A 200 -25.46 16.51 1.18
C ALA A 200 -24.09 16.20 1.76
N THR A 201 -23.79 14.91 1.96
CA THR A 201 -22.42 14.43 2.13
C THR A 201 -21.77 14.22 0.77
N VAL A 202 -20.48 14.51 0.66
CA VAL A 202 -19.67 14.16 -0.51
C VAL A 202 -18.53 13.24 -0.10
N LEU A 203 -18.43 12.10 -0.79
CA LEU A 203 -17.35 11.11 -0.64
C LEU A 203 -16.53 11.07 -1.94
N ALA A 204 -15.21 11.08 -1.84
CA ALA A 204 -14.33 11.05 -3.01
C ALA A 204 -13.08 10.19 -2.76
N SER A 205 -12.96 9.08 -3.51
CA SER A 205 -11.82 8.16 -3.39
C SER A 205 -11.60 7.42 -4.72
N GLY A 206 -10.34 7.17 -5.08
CA GLY A 206 -9.98 6.56 -6.36
C GLY A 206 -10.60 7.34 -7.53
N ARG A 207 -11.42 6.66 -8.34
CA ARG A 207 -12.15 7.26 -9.50
C ARG A 207 -13.60 7.65 -9.17
N PHE A 208 -14.00 7.54 -7.91
CA PHE A 208 -15.39 7.59 -7.47
C PHE A 208 -15.69 8.87 -6.70
N LEU A 209 -16.84 9.47 -7.02
CA LEU A 209 -17.40 10.62 -6.32
C LEU A 209 -18.87 10.32 -6.04
N THR A 210 -19.28 10.31 -4.78
CA THR A 210 -20.69 10.19 -4.39
C THR A 210 -21.17 11.50 -3.77
N VAL A 211 -22.39 11.91 -4.12
CA VAL A 211 -23.11 13.03 -3.51
C VAL A 211 -24.40 12.48 -2.92
N ASP A 212 -24.47 12.43 -1.59
CA ASP A 212 -25.57 11.83 -0.85
C ASP A 212 -26.46 12.90 -0.18
N PRO A 213 -27.67 13.17 -0.70
CA PRO A 213 -28.59 14.17 -0.16
C PRO A 213 -29.03 13.83 1.26
N THR A 214 -28.75 14.71 2.23
CA THR A 214 -28.99 14.42 3.64
C THR A 214 -30.41 14.78 4.06
N ASP A 215 -31.18 13.78 4.53
CA ASP A 215 -32.51 13.97 5.11
C ASP A 215 -32.46 14.95 6.30
N SER A 216 -33.57 15.64 6.57
CA SER A 216 -33.65 16.69 7.60
C SER A 216 -34.85 16.50 8.52
N GLU A 217 -34.87 17.13 9.70
CA GLU A 217 -36.06 17.13 10.56
C GLU A 217 -36.90 18.41 10.39
N ASP A 218 -38.23 18.25 10.39
CA ASP A 218 -39.14 19.39 10.54
C ASP A 218 -39.23 19.88 12.00
N ALA A 219 -39.92 21.00 12.21
CA ALA A 219 -40.07 21.61 13.53
C ALA A 219 -40.88 20.77 14.54
N ASP A 220 -41.52 19.69 14.10
CA ASP A 220 -42.25 18.73 14.92
C ASP A 220 -41.44 17.42 15.14
N GLY A 221 -40.22 17.33 14.59
CA GLY A 221 -39.31 16.17 14.73
C GLY A 221 -39.59 15.03 13.75
N ASN A 222 -40.23 15.29 12.61
CA ASN A 222 -40.43 14.28 11.56
C ASN A 222 -39.35 14.41 10.49
N THR A 223 -38.83 13.27 10.00
CA THR A 223 -37.94 13.23 8.84
C THR A 223 -38.63 13.80 7.59
N VAL A 224 -37.92 14.69 6.91
CA VAL A 224 -38.25 15.33 5.64
C VAL A 224 -37.16 14.93 4.65
N ASP A 225 -37.57 14.27 3.55
CA ASP A 225 -36.63 13.82 2.54
C ASP A 225 -35.84 14.98 1.96
N ALA A 226 -34.55 14.76 1.75
CA ALA A 226 -33.64 15.74 1.18
C ALA A 226 -34.12 16.28 -0.19
N LEU A 227 -34.74 15.43 -1.01
CA LEU A 227 -35.19 15.75 -2.37
C LEU A 227 -36.72 15.73 -2.52
N LYS A 228 -37.27 16.81 -3.05
CA LYS A 228 -38.72 16.90 -3.35
C LYS A 228 -39.03 16.18 -4.66
N ALA A 229 -39.89 15.17 -4.59
CA ALA A 229 -40.41 14.49 -5.77
C ALA A 229 -41.11 15.45 -6.76
N GLY A 230 -40.81 15.29 -8.04
CA GLY A 230 -41.38 16.09 -9.13
C GLY A 230 -40.81 17.50 -9.32
N GLU A 231 -39.88 17.97 -8.47
CA GLU A 231 -39.14 19.22 -8.65
C GLU A 231 -37.74 18.95 -9.21
N GLU A 232 -37.33 19.68 -10.25
CA GLU A 232 -36.03 19.50 -10.90
C GLU A 232 -34.87 19.79 -9.92
N VAL A 233 -33.99 18.80 -9.76
CA VAL A 233 -32.73 18.90 -9.01
C VAL A 233 -31.57 18.92 -10.01
N THR A 234 -30.57 19.77 -9.80
CA THR A 234 -29.40 19.91 -10.67
C THR A 234 -28.11 19.70 -9.89
N LEU A 235 -27.32 18.74 -10.35
CA LEU A 235 -25.93 18.50 -9.94
C LEU A 235 -25.00 19.35 -10.82
N GLU A 236 -24.15 20.13 -10.18
CA GLU A 236 -23.02 20.85 -10.77
C GLU A 236 -21.71 20.30 -10.17
N VAL A 237 -20.78 19.87 -11.02
CA VAL A 237 -19.38 19.64 -10.65
C VAL A 237 -18.51 20.50 -11.57
N THR A 238 -17.74 21.40 -10.98
CA THR A 238 -16.96 22.42 -11.70
C THR A 238 -15.62 21.88 -12.23
N ASP A 239 -14.95 22.67 -13.07
CA ASP A 239 -13.57 22.46 -13.51
C ASP A 239 -12.52 22.69 -12.40
N GLY A 240 -12.96 23.09 -11.20
CA GLY A 240 -12.12 23.18 -10.00
C GLY A 240 -11.75 21.82 -9.38
N VAL A 241 -12.50 20.75 -9.68
CA VAL A 241 -12.12 19.38 -9.30
C VAL A 241 -11.01 18.90 -10.24
N GLN A 242 -9.94 18.33 -9.68
CA GLN A 242 -8.78 17.86 -10.44
C GLN A 242 -8.53 16.36 -10.25
N SER A 243 -7.80 15.75 -11.19
CA SER A 243 -7.28 14.40 -11.03
C SER A 243 -5.99 14.41 -10.21
N LEU A 244 -5.57 13.25 -9.69
CA LEU A 244 -4.25 13.08 -9.06
C LEU A 244 -3.07 13.40 -9.99
N PHE A 245 -3.32 13.57 -11.30
CA PHE A 245 -2.34 13.97 -12.31
C PHE A 245 -2.36 15.47 -12.63
N GLY A 246 -3.19 16.27 -11.95
CA GLY A 246 -3.32 17.72 -12.14
C GLY A 246 -4.21 18.14 -13.32
N GLU A 247 -4.95 17.21 -13.93
CA GLU A 247 -5.90 17.52 -15.00
C GLU A 247 -7.21 18.09 -14.42
N GLN A 248 -7.76 19.12 -15.05
CA GLN A 248 -9.04 19.72 -14.66
C GLN A 248 -10.23 18.91 -15.19
N LEU A 249 -11.27 18.77 -14.36
CA LEU A 249 -12.47 18.04 -14.75
C LEU A 249 -13.23 18.78 -15.85
N THR A 250 -13.66 18.02 -16.87
CA THR A 250 -14.67 18.48 -17.82
C THR A 250 -15.99 18.69 -17.09
N ALA A 251 -16.30 19.95 -16.76
CA ALA A 251 -17.39 20.34 -15.87
C ALA A 251 -18.72 19.63 -16.18
N ILE A 252 -19.33 19.07 -15.13
CA ILE A 252 -20.53 18.24 -15.18
C ILE A 252 -21.72 19.10 -14.78
N ASN A 253 -22.75 19.12 -15.63
CA ASN A 253 -24.05 19.68 -15.29
C ASN A 253 -25.12 18.66 -15.70
N ARG A 254 -25.90 18.20 -14.72
CA ARG A 254 -26.94 17.15 -14.89
C ARG A 254 -28.17 17.51 -14.07
N SER A 255 -29.34 17.42 -14.70
CA SER A 255 -30.61 17.67 -14.06
C SER A 255 -31.46 16.41 -14.03
N PHE A 256 -32.09 16.14 -12.89
CA PHE A 256 -32.95 14.99 -12.65
C PHE A 256 -34.32 15.46 -12.15
N THR A 257 -35.34 14.63 -12.29
CA THR A 257 -36.66 14.84 -11.68
C THR A 257 -36.95 13.66 -10.76
N PRO A 258 -36.82 13.81 -9.43
CA PRO A 258 -37.00 12.70 -8.49
C PRO A 258 -38.43 12.14 -8.56
N LEU A 259 -38.56 10.82 -8.61
CA LEU A 259 -39.86 10.15 -8.51
C LEU A 259 -40.29 9.97 -7.05
N ASP A 260 -41.59 10.10 -6.79
CA ASP A 260 -42.20 9.87 -5.47
C ASP A 260 -42.21 8.37 -5.15
N THR A 261 -41.51 7.98 -4.09
CA THR A 261 -41.40 6.58 -3.66
C THR A 261 -42.46 6.18 -2.62
N LYS A 262 -43.28 7.13 -2.16
CA LYS A 262 -44.20 6.95 -1.03
C LYS A 262 -45.50 6.23 -1.43
N PRO A 263 -46.12 5.49 -0.49
CA PRO A 263 -45.63 5.15 0.85
C PRO A 263 -44.52 4.09 0.79
N ARG A 264 -43.42 4.32 1.51
CA ARG A 264 -42.33 3.33 1.66
C ARG A 264 -42.70 2.25 2.68
N SER A 265 -42.01 1.12 2.62
CA SER A 265 -42.05 0.07 3.64
C SER A 265 -40.65 -0.37 4.03
N VAL A 266 -40.35 -0.36 5.34
CA VAL A 266 -39.12 -0.97 5.88
C VAL A 266 -39.26 -2.48 5.83
N MET A 267 -38.24 -3.16 5.29
CA MET A 267 -38.06 -4.60 5.33
C MET A 267 -36.76 -4.91 6.05
N VAL A 268 -36.86 -5.57 7.21
CA VAL A 268 -35.67 -5.98 7.97
C VAL A 268 -35.20 -7.33 7.45
N GLN A 269 -33.93 -7.41 7.04
CA GLN A 269 -33.27 -8.63 6.57
C GLN A 269 -32.05 -8.95 7.45
N GLU A 270 -31.88 -10.21 7.78
CA GLU A 270 -30.76 -10.72 8.57
C GLU A 270 -29.64 -11.16 7.61
N ALA A 271 -28.45 -10.58 7.73
CA ALA A 271 -27.23 -11.12 7.13
C ALA A 271 -26.81 -12.35 7.96
N ALA A 272 -27.24 -13.53 7.51
CA ALA A 272 -27.10 -14.77 8.26
C ALA A 272 -25.63 -15.22 8.39
N GLN A 273 -25.24 -15.68 9.59
CA GLN A 273 -23.91 -16.24 9.83
C GLN A 273 -23.68 -17.51 8.98
N ALA A 274 -22.47 -17.66 8.44
CA ALA A 274 -22.07 -18.82 7.64
C ALA A 274 -22.00 -20.12 8.44
N GLY A 275 -21.79 -20.06 9.75
CA GLY A 275 -21.57 -21.24 10.58
C GLY A 275 -21.44 -20.92 12.06
N ASP A 276 -20.61 -21.70 12.78
CA ASP A 276 -20.18 -21.38 14.14
C ASP A 276 -19.05 -20.34 14.05
N PRO A 277 -19.20 -19.14 14.63
CA PRO A 277 -18.15 -18.12 14.62
C PRO A 277 -16.80 -18.59 15.14
N ALA A 278 -16.79 -19.47 16.15
CA ALA A 278 -15.55 -20.01 16.70
C ALA A 278 -14.82 -20.99 15.76
N ALA A 279 -15.43 -21.37 14.63
CA ALA A 279 -14.83 -22.19 13.59
C ALA A 279 -14.43 -21.39 12.33
N GLY A 280 -14.97 -20.17 12.17
CA GLY A 280 -14.67 -19.25 11.08
C GLY A 280 -15.17 -19.68 9.68
N CYS A 281 -15.05 -18.75 8.73
CA CYS A 281 -15.54 -18.89 7.34
C CYS A 281 -14.96 -20.06 6.53
N LEU A 282 -13.79 -20.57 6.90
CA LEU A 282 -13.11 -21.66 6.19
C LEU A 282 -13.50 -23.07 6.67
N ALA A 283 -14.35 -23.18 7.69
CA ALA A 283 -14.76 -24.46 8.25
C ALA A 283 -15.55 -25.36 7.27
N ASP A 284 -15.41 -26.68 7.47
CA ASP A 284 -16.26 -27.68 6.83
C ASP A 284 -17.72 -27.52 7.28
N GLY A 285 -18.65 -27.51 6.33
CA GLY A 285 -20.09 -27.50 6.61
C GLY A 285 -20.72 -26.14 6.89
N THR A 286 -20.01 -25.04 6.64
CA THR A 286 -20.64 -23.71 6.55
C THR A 286 -21.73 -23.65 5.48
N THR A 287 -22.72 -22.79 5.67
CA THR A 287 -23.72 -22.42 4.67
C THR A 287 -23.04 -21.80 3.45
N ARG A 288 -23.37 -22.29 2.25
CA ARG A 288 -22.74 -21.89 0.99
C ARG A 288 -23.72 -21.18 0.07
N SER A 289 -23.26 -20.13 -0.61
CA SER A 289 -24.07 -19.39 -1.57
C SER A 289 -24.50 -20.29 -2.74
N PRO A 290 -25.77 -20.23 -3.17
CA PRO A 290 -26.26 -20.95 -4.36
C PRO A 290 -25.69 -20.40 -5.68
N LEU A 291 -25.03 -19.24 -5.67
CA LEU A 291 -24.43 -18.64 -6.86
C LEU A 291 -23.01 -19.17 -7.11
N ASN A 292 -22.12 -19.15 -6.10
CA ASN A 292 -20.70 -19.49 -6.27
C ASN A 292 -20.15 -20.62 -5.37
N ASN A 293 -20.94 -21.09 -4.39
CA ASN A 293 -20.53 -22.08 -3.36
C ASN A 293 -19.37 -21.62 -2.46
N GLU A 294 -19.16 -20.32 -2.30
CA GLU A 294 -18.36 -19.78 -1.20
C GLU A 294 -19.20 -19.67 0.08
N SER A 295 -18.56 -19.53 1.24
CA SER A 295 -19.27 -19.32 2.51
C SER A 295 -20.03 -17.98 2.45
N ILE A 296 -21.30 -17.98 2.87
CA ILE A 296 -22.13 -16.77 2.82
C ILE A 296 -21.63 -15.70 3.79
N ASN A 297 -21.80 -14.42 3.45
CA ASN A 297 -21.44 -13.25 4.27
C ASN A 297 -19.98 -13.25 4.78
N CYS A 298 -19.09 -13.98 4.10
CA CYS A 298 -17.67 -14.00 4.40
C CYS A 298 -16.92 -13.03 3.48
N VAL A 299 -16.04 -12.21 4.05
CA VAL A 299 -15.20 -11.22 3.35
C VAL A 299 -13.75 -11.68 3.39
N PRO A 300 -13.24 -12.37 2.33
CA PRO A 300 -11.84 -12.74 2.26
C PRO A 300 -10.99 -11.54 1.83
N VAL A 301 -9.80 -11.37 2.44
CA VAL A 301 -8.85 -10.29 2.11
C VAL A 301 -7.59 -10.91 1.52
N LYS A 302 -7.61 -11.21 0.21
CA LYS A 302 -6.54 -11.96 -0.46
C LYS A 302 -5.44 -11.06 -0.99
N SER A 303 -4.20 -11.28 -0.58
CA SER A 303 -3.01 -10.53 -1.00
C SER A 303 -1.74 -11.36 -0.85
N ASN A 304 -0.60 -10.90 -1.36
CA ASN A 304 0.70 -11.54 -1.12
C ASN A 304 1.18 -11.28 0.33
N LEU A 305 0.83 -10.13 0.91
CA LEU A 305 1.08 -9.82 2.32
C LEU A 305 0.27 -10.68 3.30
N LEU A 306 -1.01 -10.98 3.02
CA LEU A 306 -1.89 -11.74 3.92
C LEU A 306 -2.17 -13.20 3.48
N GLY A 307 -1.72 -13.60 2.29
CA GLY A 307 -2.15 -14.83 1.64
C GLY A 307 -3.64 -14.84 1.27
N ASP A 308 -4.24 -16.03 1.22
CA ASP A 308 -5.63 -16.25 0.81
C ASP A 308 -6.55 -16.78 1.93
N THR A 309 -6.03 -16.89 3.15
CA THR A 309 -6.70 -17.47 4.33
C THR A 309 -7.31 -16.43 5.28
N THR A 310 -6.91 -15.17 5.24
CA THR A 310 -7.48 -14.09 6.06
C THR A 310 -8.90 -13.75 5.58
N VAL A 311 -9.89 -13.94 6.45
CA VAL A 311 -11.33 -13.78 6.15
C VAL A 311 -12.12 -13.44 7.41
N SER A 312 -13.08 -12.53 7.32
CA SER A 312 -14.04 -12.21 8.39
C SER A 312 -15.45 -12.70 8.01
N MET A 313 -16.22 -13.19 8.99
CA MET A 313 -17.64 -13.50 8.83
C MET A 313 -18.46 -12.30 9.30
N LEU A 314 -19.28 -11.73 8.40
CA LEU A 314 -20.19 -10.64 8.73
C LEU A 314 -21.57 -11.17 9.17
N SER A 315 -22.21 -10.45 10.09
CA SER A 315 -23.62 -10.61 10.44
C SER A 315 -24.24 -9.30 10.92
N GLY A 316 -25.56 -9.19 10.86
CA GLY A 316 -26.29 -7.99 11.29
C GLY A 316 -27.69 -7.88 10.70
N ASP A 317 -28.50 -6.96 11.21
CA ASP A 317 -29.82 -6.62 10.66
C ASP A 317 -29.69 -5.43 9.70
N VAL A 318 -30.15 -5.61 8.46
CA VAL A 318 -30.17 -4.59 7.40
C VAL A 318 -31.59 -4.07 7.22
N PHE A 319 -31.78 -2.75 7.33
CA PHE A 319 -33.08 -2.09 7.35
C PHE A 319 -33.40 -1.45 6.00
N ALA A 320 -33.74 -2.26 5.00
CA ALA A 320 -34.01 -1.77 3.65
C ALA A 320 -35.36 -1.02 3.57
N GLU A 321 -35.37 0.23 3.10
CA GLU A 321 -36.62 0.91 2.73
C GLU A 321 -36.97 0.61 1.28
N LEU A 322 -38.09 -0.06 1.02
CA LEU A 322 -38.60 -0.30 -0.33
C LEU A 322 -39.64 0.75 -0.72
N ALA A 323 -39.55 1.22 -1.97
CA ALA A 323 -40.61 2.01 -2.58
C ALA A 323 -41.88 1.17 -2.80
N PHE A 324 -43.03 1.83 -2.98
CA PHE A 324 -44.30 1.13 -3.21
C PHE A 324 -44.30 0.37 -4.55
N ALA A 325 -43.98 -0.93 -4.53
CA ALA A 325 -43.79 -1.76 -5.74
C ALA A 325 -44.90 -1.66 -6.82
N PRO A 326 -46.20 -1.47 -6.52
CA PRO A 326 -47.22 -1.22 -7.55
C PRO A 326 -47.02 0.06 -8.38
N ASN A 327 -46.25 1.04 -7.91
CA ASN A 327 -45.83 2.21 -8.69
C ASN A 327 -44.60 1.90 -9.57
N PHE A 328 -43.86 0.83 -9.26
CA PHE A 328 -42.56 0.47 -9.84
C PHE A 328 -42.50 -1.03 -10.27
N PRO A 329 -43.39 -1.49 -11.15
CA PRO A 329 -43.60 -2.93 -11.42
C PRO A 329 -42.40 -3.66 -12.06
N ASP A 330 -41.60 -2.94 -12.85
CA ASP A 330 -40.49 -3.50 -13.63
C ASP A 330 -39.14 -3.38 -12.92
N THR A 331 -38.95 -2.31 -12.14
CA THR A 331 -37.74 -1.97 -11.41
C THR A 331 -38.16 -1.36 -10.07
N THR A 332 -38.33 -2.18 -9.03
CA THR A 332 -38.72 -1.71 -7.69
C THR A 332 -37.49 -1.19 -6.93
N PRO A 333 -37.40 0.11 -6.59
CA PRO A 333 -36.26 0.61 -5.85
C PRO A 333 -36.29 0.29 -4.36
N LEU A 334 -35.10 0.27 -3.77
CA LEU A 334 -34.86 0.25 -2.33
C LEU A 334 -33.68 1.16 -1.98
N ARG A 335 -33.64 1.66 -0.73
CA ARG A 335 -32.42 2.20 -0.12
C ARG A 335 -31.99 1.36 1.07
N LEU A 336 -30.69 1.28 1.33
CA LEU A 336 -30.16 0.98 2.66
C LEU A 336 -29.70 2.31 3.27
N PRO A 337 -30.28 2.75 4.40
CA PRO A 337 -29.90 4.03 5.00
C PRO A 337 -28.41 4.11 5.38
N ARG A 338 -27.82 5.29 5.21
CA ARG A 338 -26.53 5.67 5.81
C ARG A 338 -26.51 5.35 7.31
N GLY A 339 -25.35 4.94 7.82
CA GLY A 339 -25.15 4.51 9.21
C GLY A 339 -25.58 3.08 9.50
N SER A 340 -26.08 2.33 8.51
CA SER A 340 -26.28 0.87 8.67
C SER A 340 -24.95 0.17 8.92
N LEU A 341 -24.92 -0.75 9.88
CA LEU A 341 -23.72 -1.44 10.36
C LEU A 341 -23.82 -2.97 10.15
N LEU A 342 -22.69 -3.60 9.83
CA LEU A 342 -22.51 -5.06 9.90
C LEU A 342 -21.30 -5.38 10.79
N ASP A 343 -21.50 -6.28 11.75
CA ASP A 343 -20.46 -6.77 12.66
C ASP A 343 -19.70 -7.94 12.02
N GLY A 344 -18.39 -7.94 12.14
CA GLY A 344 -17.48 -8.94 11.58
C GLY A 344 -16.58 -9.61 12.63
N GLU A 345 -16.33 -10.90 12.44
CA GLU A 345 -15.32 -11.65 13.22
C GLU A 345 -13.90 -11.07 13.03
N PRO A 346 -13.02 -11.16 14.05
CA PRO A 346 -11.63 -10.76 13.94
C PRO A 346 -10.86 -11.44 12.80
N LEU A 347 -10.03 -10.67 12.11
CA LEU A 347 -9.10 -11.14 11.09
C LEU A 347 -7.80 -11.63 11.72
N ASP A 348 -7.44 -12.89 11.46
CA ASP A 348 -6.09 -13.40 11.69
C ASP A 348 -5.09 -12.67 10.76
N VAL A 349 -4.13 -11.95 11.33
CA VAL A 349 -3.09 -11.24 10.59
C VAL A 349 -1.90 -12.17 10.37
N LEU A 350 -1.73 -12.65 9.15
CA LEU A 350 -0.68 -13.61 8.76
C LEU A 350 0.24 -13.01 7.70
N ILE A 351 1.54 -12.85 7.99
CA ILE A 351 2.52 -12.41 7.00
C ILE A 351 2.75 -13.55 5.99
N GLY A 352 2.55 -13.26 4.70
CA GLY A 352 2.59 -14.25 3.62
C GLY A 352 1.52 -15.34 3.73
N GLY A 353 0.45 -15.11 4.50
CA GLY A 353 -0.64 -16.08 4.71
C GLY A 353 -0.34 -17.29 5.58
N GLN A 354 0.87 -17.38 6.14
CA GLN A 354 1.31 -18.56 6.90
C GLN A 354 2.07 -18.23 8.19
N VAL A 355 2.75 -17.07 8.27
CA VAL A 355 3.53 -16.69 9.45
C VAL A 355 2.71 -15.71 10.31
N PRO A 356 2.26 -16.11 11.52
CA PRO A 356 1.43 -15.23 12.34
C PRO A 356 2.14 -13.92 12.72
N ALA A 357 1.44 -12.79 12.62
CA ALA A 357 1.96 -11.48 12.99
C ALA A 357 2.03 -11.25 14.52
N GLY A 358 1.41 -12.13 15.31
CA GLY A 358 1.35 -12.05 16.78
C GLY A 358 0.11 -11.37 17.35
N PHE A 359 -0.86 -11.02 16.49
CA PHE A 359 -2.14 -10.41 16.86
C PHE A 359 -3.23 -10.68 15.79
N ASP A 360 -4.48 -10.49 16.19
CA ASP A 360 -5.66 -10.41 15.33
C ASP A 360 -6.18 -8.96 15.28
N SER A 361 -7.15 -8.67 14.42
CA SER A 361 -7.69 -7.31 14.26
C SER A 361 -8.59 -6.81 15.40
N GLY A 362 -8.95 -7.66 16.37
CA GLY A 362 -10.19 -7.47 17.12
C GLY A 362 -11.42 -7.48 16.19
N ASP A 363 -12.60 -7.23 16.76
CA ASP A 363 -13.85 -7.21 16.01
C ASP A 363 -13.78 -6.21 14.83
N VAL A 364 -14.40 -6.57 13.71
CA VAL A 364 -14.41 -5.82 12.45
C VAL A 364 -15.76 -5.13 12.31
N THR A 365 -15.76 -3.88 11.83
CA THR A 365 -17.01 -3.16 11.54
C THR A 365 -17.05 -2.77 10.06
N VAL A 366 -18.23 -2.89 9.45
CA VAL A 366 -18.51 -2.36 8.12
C VAL A 366 -19.69 -1.39 8.21
N THR A 367 -19.42 -0.11 7.98
CA THR A 367 -20.41 0.97 8.11
C THR A 367 -20.78 1.53 6.74
N ILE A 368 -22.08 1.64 6.43
CA ILE A 368 -22.56 2.26 5.19
C ILE A 368 -22.46 3.80 5.30
N LEU A 369 -21.64 4.42 4.45
CA LEU A 369 -21.30 5.85 4.49
C LEU A 369 -22.31 6.76 3.81
N SER A 370 -23.12 6.23 2.90
CA SER A 370 -24.14 6.96 2.15
C SER A 370 -25.37 6.09 1.91
N ASP A 371 -26.54 6.67 1.69
CA ASP A 371 -27.73 5.92 1.28
C ASP A 371 -27.43 5.02 0.06
N ALA A 372 -27.50 3.70 0.23
CA ALA A 372 -27.13 2.76 -0.82
C ALA A 372 -28.26 2.62 -1.85
N ASN A 373 -27.95 2.88 -3.13
CA ASN A 373 -28.92 2.78 -4.21
C ASN A 373 -29.19 1.31 -4.57
N GLY A 374 -30.41 0.82 -4.38
CA GLY A 374 -30.81 -0.55 -4.71
C GLY A 374 -32.00 -0.65 -5.68
N TYR A 375 -31.97 -1.67 -6.55
CA TYR A 375 -33.00 -1.90 -7.56
C TYR A 375 -33.31 -3.40 -7.73
N LEU A 376 -34.59 -3.76 -7.60
CA LEU A 376 -35.13 -5.10 -7.87
C LEU A 376 -35.81 -5.12 -9.25
N MET A 377 -35.06 -5.61 -10.24
CA MET A 377 -35.45 -5.65 -11.66
C MET A 377 -35.99 -7.03 -12.06
N ASN A 378 -36.72 -7.12 -13.17
CA ASN A 378 -37.00 -8.41 -13.81
C ASN A 378 -35.70 -9.18 -14.14
N ALA A 379 -35.75 -10.51 -14.19
CA ALA A 379 -34.60 -11.33 -14.58
C ALA A 379 -34.10 -10.94 -15.99
N PRO A 380 -32.81 -10.64 -16.21
CA PRO A 380 -32.31 -10.07 -17.46
C PRO A 380 -32.40 -11.00 -18.68
N TYR A 381 -32.54 -12.31 -18.46
CA TYR A 381 -32.45 -13.34 -19.49
C TYR A 381 -33.68 -14.27 -19.55
N SER A 382 -34.72 -13.99 -18.75
CA SER A 382 -35.96 -14.78 -18.68
C SER A 382 -37.20 -13.90 -18.84
N THR A 383 -38.31 -14.51 -19.26
CA THR A 383 -39.63 -13.87 -19.29
C THR A 383 -40.64 -14.52 -18.34
N ASP A 384 -40.20 -15.47 -17.50
CA ASP A 384 -41.04 -16.05 -16.45
C ASP A 384 -41.29 -15.01 -15.35
N PRO A 385 -42.55 -14.62 -15.07
CA PRO A 385 -42.87 -13.71 -13.95
C PRO A 385 -42.54 -14.29 -12.57
N ASN A 386 -42.19 -15.58 -12.46
CA ASN A 386 -41.73 -16.23 -11.24
C ASN A 386 -40.20 -16.40 -11.15
N ALA A 387 -39.44 -15.98 -12.17
CA ALA A 387 -37.98 -15.96 -12.09
C ALA A 387 -37.51 -15.03 -10.94
N PRO A 388 -36.38 -15.33 -10.28
CA PRO A 388 -35.81 -14.44 -9.27
C PRO A 388 -35.63 -13.03 -9.84
N ARG A 389 -36.03 -12.01 -9.08
CA ARG A 389 -35.76 -10.61 -9.44
C ARG A 389 -34.25 -10.39 -9.38
N ARG A 390 -33.69 -9.68 -10.35
CA ARG A 390 -32.29 -9.26 -10.29
C ARG A 390 -32.16 -8.14 -9.27
N LEU A 391 -31.27 -8.29 -8.31
CA LEU A 391 -30.78 -7.19 -7.48
C LEU A 391 -29.60 -6.50 -8.18
N LEU A 392 -29.61 -5.18 -8.17
CA LEU A 392 -28.43 -4.33 -8.32
C LEU A 392 -28.40 -3.39 -7.11
N LEU A 393 -27.30 -3.37 -6.38
CA LEU A 393 -27.13 -2.54 -5.18
C LEU A 393 -25.73 -1.92 -5.18
N THR A 394 -25.63 -0.61 -5.04
CA THR A 394 -24.36 0.13 -5.01
C THR A 394 -24.24 0.92 -3.71
N MET A 395 -23.23 0.57 -2.89
CA MET A 395 -22.99 1.14 -1.56
C MET A 395 -21.59 1.72 -1.45
N ASP A 396 -21.47 2.77 -0.64
CA ASP A 396 -20.20 3.27 -0.14
C ASP A 396 -20.05 2.79 1.30
N VAL A 397 -18.92 2.16 1.64
CA VAL A 397 -18.70 1.58 2.98
C VAL A 397 -17.33 1.95 3.53
N ALA A 398 -17.24 2.18 4.84
CA ALA A 398 -15.99 2.18 5.57
C ALA A 398 -15.75 0.80 6.19
N PHE A 399 -14.48 0.43 6.26
CA PHE A 399 -13.97 -0.71 7.01
C PHE A 399 -13.13 -0.20 8.18
N ASP A 400 -13.32 -0.74 9.37
CA ASP A 400 -12.53 -0.45 10.57
C ASP A 400 -12.43 -1.68 11.50
N THR A 401 -11.53 -1.64 12.49
CA THR A 401 -11.26 -2.79 13.37
C THR A 401 -10.91 -2.36 14.81
N ALA A 402 -11.26 -3.16 15.81
CA ALA A 402 -11.08 -2.80 17.21
C ALA A 402 -9.62 -2.73 17.72
N ASP A 403 -8.68 -3.54 17.20
CA ASP A 403 -7.25 -3.41 17.55
C ASP A 403 -6.60 -2.25 16.78
N SER A 404 -6.03 -1.28 17.49
CA SER A 404 -5.47 -0.06 16.88
C SER A 404 -4.40 -0.33 15.81
N ARG A 405 -3.60 -1.40 15.94
CA ARG A 405 -2.56 -1.76 14.96
C ARG A 405 -3.19 -2.23 13.64
N ALA A 406 -4.23 -3.06 13.74
CA ALA A 406 -5.01 -3.48 12.59
C ALA A 406 -5.82 -2.31 12.01
N ASN A 407 -6.40 -1.47 12.87
CA ASN A 407 -7.20 -0.32 12.44
C ASN A 407 -6.34 0.61 11.59
N GLY A 408 -5.17 1.02 12.08
CA GLY A 408 -4.20 1.81 11.30
C GLY A 408 -3.68 1.13 10.03
N ALA A 409 -3.74 -0.20 9.95
CA ALA A 409 -3.28 -1.00 8.80
C ALA A 409 -4.33 -1.26 7.72
N PHE A 410 -5.62 -1.26 8.07
CA PHE A 410 -6.72 -1.71 7.20
C PHE A 410 -7.85 -0.70 7.03
N ASN A 411 -8.02 0.29 7.92
CA ASN A 411 -9.18 1.19 7.83
C ASN A 411 -9.15 2.03 6.55
N GLN A 412 -10.28 2.11 5.85
CA GLN A 412 -10.41 2.85 4.59
C GLN A 412 -11.86 2.95 4.11
N ASP A 413 -12.11 3.88 3.20
CA ASP A 413 -13.35 3.97 2.42
C ASP A 413 -13.27 3.11 1.15
N LEU A 414 -14.29 2.27 0.95
CA LEU A 414 -14.54 1.50 -0.27
C LEU A 414 -15.81 2.06 -0.94
N LEU A 415 -15.62 2.93 -1.92
CA LEU A 415 -16.72 3.58 -2.64
C LEU A 415 -17.22 2.74 -3.83
N GLN A 416 -18.52 2.82 -4.08
CA GLN A 416 -19.28 2.24 -5.19
C GLN A 416 -19.12 0.72 -5.31
N VAL A 417 -19.14 0.02 -4.17
CA VAL A 417 -19.19 -1.45 -4.09
C VAL A 417 -20.49 -1.94 -4.73
N GLU A 418 -20.36 -2.53 -5.93
CA GLU A 418 -21.48 -2.95 -6.77
C GLU A 418 -21.80 -4.44 -6.55
N LEU A 419 -22.87 -4.70 -5.79
CA LEU A 419 -23.43 -6.03 -5.56
C LEU A 419 -24.49 -6.35 -6.62
N VAL A 420 -24.37 -7.51 -7.25
CA VAL A 420 -25.32 -8.01 -8.27
C VAL A 420 -25.85 -9.36 -7.81
N GLY A 421 -27.17 -9.52 -7.74
CA GLY A 421 -27.78 -10.69 -7.12
C GLY A 421 -29.12 -11.13 -7.69
N THR A 422 -29.71 -12.11 -6.99
CA THR A 422 -31.06 -12.62 -7.19
C THR A 422 -31.85 -12.48 -5.90
N ALA A 423 -33.11 -12.03 -6.00
CA ALA A 423 -34.05 -11.92 -4.91
C ALA A 423 -35.32 -12.74 -5.23
N ILE A 424 -35.71 -13.65 -4.34
CA ILE A 424 -36.87 -14.53 -4.51
C ILE A 424 -37.61 -14.72 -3.19
N VAL A 425 -38.93 -14.92 -3.24
CA VAL A 425 -39.73 -15.20 -2.04
C VAL A 425 -39.78 -16.71 -1.81
N GLU A 426 -39.10 -17.18 -0.77
CA GLU A 426 -39.13 -18.57 -0.32
C GLU A 426 -40.05 -18.72 0.91
N GLY A 427 -41.19 -19.39 0.72
CA GLY A 427 -42.19 -19.54 1.78
C GLY A 427 -42.87 -18.20 2.12
N ASP A 428 -42.45 -17.59 3.23
CA ASP A 428 -42.86 -16.27 3.71
C ASP A 428 -41.69 -15.27 3.89
N ARG A 429 -40.47 -15.63 3.47
CA ARG A 429 -39.26 -14.79 3.53
C ARG A 429 -38.83 -14.35 2.12
N LEU A 430 -38.40 -13.10 1.96
CA LEU A 430 -37.56 -12.71 0.82
C LEU A 430 -36.13 -13.18 1.13
N VAL A 431 -35.55 -13.94 0.20
CA VAL A 431 -34.16 -14.38 0.21
C VAL A 431 -33.42 -13.64 -0.88
N VAL A 432 -32.24 -13.10 -0.56
CA VAL A 432 -31.36 -12.36 -1.46
C VAL A 432 -29.99 -13.02 -1.45
N ASP A 433 -29.50 -13.42 -2.62
CA ASP A 433 -28.13 -13.87 -2.84
C ASP A 433 -27.43 -12.92 -3.82
N ALA A 434 -26.27 -12.38 -3.47
CA ALA A 434 -25.54 -11.41 -4.30
C ALA A 434 -24.03 -11.66 -4.30
N ILE A 435 -23.40 -11.30 -5.42
CA ILE A 435 -21.95 -11.32 -5.60
C ILE A 435 -21.45 -9.90 -5.86
N GLY A 436 -20.32 -9.56 -5.26
CA GLY A 436 -19.52 -8.39 -5.58
C GLY A 436 -18.03 -8.70 -5.42
N VAL A 437 -17.18 -7.72 -5.71
CA VAL A 437 -15.75 -7.78 -5.42
C VAL A 437 -15.34 -6.48 -4.73
N VAL A 438 -14.60 -6.59 -3.64
CA VAL A 438 -13.91 -5.48 -2.97
C VAL A 438 -12.41 -5.64 -3.14
N GLU A 439 -11.70 -4.51 -3.23
CA GLU A 439 -10.25 -4.48 -3.46
C GLU A 439 -9.55 -3.52 -2.50
N PRO A 440 -9.52 -3.85 -1.18
CA PRO A 440 -8.98 -2.97 -0.15
C PRO A 440 -7.45 -2.91 -0.16
N ARG A 441 -6.90 -1.75 0.20
CA ARG A 441 -5.47 -1.53 0.40
C ARG A 441 -5.05 -2.09 1.77
N VAL A 442 -3.96 -2.85 1.80
CA VAL A 442 -3.40 -3.50 3.00
C VAL A 442 -2.04 -2.88 3.32
N LEU A 443 -1.84 -2.49 4.58
CA LEU A 443 -0.60 -1.91 5.11
C LEU A 443 -0.07 -0.69 4.31
N GLY A 444 -0.94 -0.06 3.52
CA GLY A 444 -0.60 1.08 2.67
C GLY A 444 0.20 0.74 1.40
N VAL A 445 0.49 -0.53 1.12
CA VAL A 445 1.47 -0.93 0.09
C VAL A 445 1.03 -2.03 -0.89
N GLU A 446 -0.10 -2.68 -0.64
CA GLU A 446 -0.66 -3.69 -1.56
C GLU A 446 -2.17 -3.54 -1.68
N ASN A 447 -2.73 -3.82 -2.86
CA ASN A 447 -4.17 -3.90 -3.07
C ASN A 447 -4.59 -5.38 -3.00
N ALA A 448 -5.28 -5.74 -1.92
CA ALA A 448 -5.91 -7.05 -1.78
C ALA A 448 -7.18 -7.15 -2.63
N TYR A 449 -7.80 -8.34 -2.68
CA TYR A 449 -9.13 -8.52 -3.24
C TYR A 449 -9.96 -9.57 -2.50
N GLY A 450 -11.28 -9.44 -2.57
CA GLY A 450 -12.24 -10.35 -1.95
C GLY A 450 -13.50 -10.51 -2.78
N VAL A 451 -13.89 -11.74 -3.08
CA VAL A 451 -15.19 -12.04 -3.71
C VAL A 451 -16.24 -12.15 -2.60
N LEU A 452 -17.14 -11.16 -2.56
CA LEU A 452 -18.24 -11.08 -1.61
C LEU A 452 -19.36 -12.05 -2.02
N SER A 453 -19.91 -12.76 -1.06
CA SER A 453 -21.00 -13.73 -1.25
C SER A 453 -22.14 -13.42 -0.28
N PHE A 454 -22.81 -12.29 -0.51
CA PHE A 454 -23.86 -11.80 0.39
C PHE A 454 -25.10 -12.68 0.32
N HIS A 455 -25.64 -13.01 1.49
CA HIS A 455 -26.89 -13.74 1.67
C HIS A 455 -27.72 -13.08 2.76
N MET A 456 -28.91 -12.61 2.42
CA MET A 456 -29.81 -11.94 3.36
C MET A 456 -31.20 -12.57 3.32
N GLU A 457 -31.79 -12.80 4.49
CA GLU A 457 -33.15 -13.31 4.61
C GLU A 457 -34.04 -12.36 5.40
N SER A 458 -35.20 -11.97 4.86
CA SER A 458 -36.18 -11.16 5.60
C SER A 458 -36.79 -11.95 6.76
N TYR A 459 -36.95 -11.34 7.94
CA TYR A 459 -37.77 -11.90 9.02
C TYR A 459 -39.19 -12.29 8.54
N SER A 460 -39.76 -13.39 9.06
CA SER A 460 -41.08 -13.89 8.62
C SER A 460 -42.28 -13.08 9.13
N ASP A 461 -42.12 -12.33 10.24
CA ASP A 461 -43.10 -11.35 10.70
C ASP A 461 -42.60 -9.92 10.43
N GLN A 462 -42.89 -9.41 9.23
CA GLN A 462 -42.68 -8.00 8.86
C GLN A 462 -43.87 -7.10 9.27
N THR A 463 -44.85 -7.59 10.04
CA THR A 463 -46.03 -6.77 10.41
C THR A 463 -45.76 -5.83 11.59
N ILE A 464 -44.72 -6.14 12.37
CA ILE A 464 -44.09 -5.26 13.34
C ILE A 464 -42.57 -5.43 13.11
N PRO A 465 -41.98 -4.71 12.12
CA PRO A 465 -40.53 -4.78 11.92
C PRO A 465 -39.81 -4.34 13.19
N ARG A 466 -38.60 -4.88 13.42
CA ARG A 466 -37.69 -4.31 14.43
C ARG A 466 -37.36 -2.87 14.01
N GLU A 467 -37.26 -1.99 15.00
CA GLU A 467 -36.63 -0.68 14.81
C GLU A 467 -35.11 -0.88 14.96
N PRO A 468 -34.27 -0.18 14.18
CA PRO A 468 -32.82 -0.18 14.40
C PRO A 468 -32.51 0.35 15.80
N GLU A 469 -31.51 -0.22 16.47
CA GLU A 469 -31.00 0.36 17.71
C GLU A 469 -30.20 1.62 17.32
N PRO A 470 -30.53 2.81 17.86
CA PRO A 470 -29.83 4.04 17.50
C PRO A 470 -28.42 3.99 18.08
N ASP A 471 -27.44 4.32 17.23
CA ASP A 471 -26.09 4.60 17.68
C ASP A 471 -26.08 5.87 18.56
N MET A 472 -25.32 5.81 19.64
CA MET A 472 -25.20 6.84 20.67
C MET A 472 -23.75 7.00 21.17
N GLU A 473 -22.81 6.25 20.59
CA GLU A 473 -21.39 6.33 20.94
C GLU A 473 -20.68 7.24 19.92
N GLY A 474 -19.80 8.13 20.39
CA GLY A 474 -19.11 9.10 19.53
C GLY A 474 -17.65 8.73 19.32
N PRO A 475 -17.03 9.15 18.21
CA PRO A 475 -15.71 8.69 17.81
C PRO A 475 -14.64 9.02 18.86
N VAL A 476 -13.86 8.02 19.24
CA VAL A 476 -12.74 8.09 20.17
C VAL A 476 -11.43 7.91 19.40
N LEU A 477 -10.45 8.76 19.67
CA LEU A 477 -9.12 8.64 19.09
C LEU A 477 -8.45 7.34 19.60
N SER A 478 -8.29 6.36 18.70
CA SER A 478 -7.71 5.04 18.96
C SER A 478 -6.18 5.08 18.86
N SER A 479 -5.66 5.76 17.85
CA SER A 479 -4.23 6.03 17.70
C SER A 479 -3.97 7.30 16.87
N TRP A 480 -2.73 7.79 16.90
CA TRP A 480 -2.31 8.88 16.03
C TRP A 480 -0.80 8.87 15.76
N VAL A 481 -0.41 9.54 14.69
CA VAL A 481 0.98 9.77 14.25
C VAL A 481 1.28 11.26 14.42
N PRO A 482 2.35 11.66 15.14
CA PRO A 482 3.42 10.84 15.71
C PRO A 482 3.08 9.98 16.94
N GLY A 483 2.05 10.31 17.72
CA GLY A 483 1.73 9.58 18.94
C GLY A 483 2.86 9.59 19.98
N ASP A 484 2.97 8.51 20.77
CA ASP A 484 4.09 8.30 21.70
C ASP A 484 5.43 8.03 21.00
N HIS A 485 5.43 7.85 19.67
CA HIS A 485 6.59 7.49 18.85
C HIS A 485 7.18 8.69 18.11
N ILE A 486 7.30 9.84 18.77
CA ILE A 486 7.73 11.10 18.13
C ILE A 486 9.15 11.00 17.54
N ASN A 487 10.01 10.14 18.10
CA ASN A 487 11.32 9.81 17.55
C ASN A 487 11.28 9.03 16.21
N LYS A 488 10.10 8.63 15.74
CA LYS A 488 9.84 7.92 14.48
C LYS A 488 9.05 8.76 13.45
N GLN A 489 9.04 10.08 13.59
CA GLN A 489 8.43 11.03 12.65
C GLN A 489 9.53 11.85 11.94
N ARG A 490 9.40 12.06 10.62
CA ARG A 490 10.26 12.96 9.83
C ARG A 490 9.50 14.24 9.41
N PRO A 491 10.18 15.33 9.05
CA PRO A 491 9.56 16.58 8.57
C PRO A 491 8.48 16.43 7.49
N GLY A 492 8.71 15.57 6.51
CA GLY A 492 7.78 15.34 5.39
C GLY A 492 6.69 14.30 5.65
N ASP A 493 6.55 13.81 6.89
CA ASP A 493 5.54 12.81 7.24
C ASP A 493 4.23 13.49 7.67
N PRO A 494 3.06 12.99 7.22
CA PRO A 494 1.77 13.51 7.64
C PRO A 494 1.54 13.27 9.14
N VAL A 495 0.66 14.09 9.71
CA VAL A 495 0.01 13.80 10.99
C VAL A 495 -1.25 13.01 10.69
N ILE A 496 -1.45 11.86 11.33
CA ILE A 496 -2.61 10.99 11.08
C ILE A 496 -3.36 10.82 12.40
N LEU A 497 -4.67 11.06 12.42
CA LEU A 497 -5.54 10.77 13.55
C LEU A 497 -6.43 9.58 13.17
N THR A 498 -6.42 8.50 13.95
CA THR A 498 -7.22 7.29 13.69
C THR A 498 -8.21 7.08 14.83
N PHE A 499 -9.50 7.05 14.50
CA PHE A 499 -10.60 6.88 15.42
C PHE A 499 -11.10 5.42 15.43
N ASP A 500 -11.96 5.08 16.39
CA ASP A 500 -12.64 3.78 16.48
C ASP A 500 -13.98 3.72 15.71
N HIS A 501 -14.45 4.85 15.16
CA HIS A 501 -15.64 4.92 14.30
C HIS A 501 -15.32 5.70 13.01
N PRO A 502 -15.93 5.35 11.86
CA PRO A 502 -15.87 6.16 10.65
C PRO A 502 -16.44 7.56 10.85
N LEU A 503 -15.77 8.57 10.30
CA LEU A 503 -16.14 9.98 10.49
C LEU A 503 -17.10 10.46 9.41
N ASP A 504 -17.98 11.41 9.73
CA ASP A 504 -18.67 12.18 8.68
C ASP A 504 -17.70 13.20 8.07
N PRO A 505 -17.34 13.11 6.77
CA PRO A 505 -16.38 14.05 6.17
C PRO A 505 -16.88 15.49 6.13
N GLN A 506 -18.19 15.75 6.22
CA GLN A 506 -18.72 17.12 6.33
C GLN A 506 -18.55 17.72 7.74
N SER A 507 -18.30 16.90 8.76
CA SER A 507 -18.03 17.36 10.13
C SER A 507 -16.57 17.84 10.32
N VAL A 508 -15.66 17.42 9.43
CA VAL A 508 -14.24 17.75 9.47
C VAL A 508 -13.98 18.99 8.58
N GLU A 509 -13.78 20.13 9.21
CA GLU A 509 -13.54 21.43 8.57
C GLU A 509 -12.25 22.08 9.12
N LYS A 510 -11.30 22.41 8.23
CA LYS A 510 -10.06 23.13 8.56
C LYS A 510 -10.36 24.49 9.21
N ASP A 511 -9.59 24.84 10.25
CA ASP A 511 -9.72 26.02 11.12
C ASP A 511 -11.03 26.10 11.93
N VAL A 512 -12.00 25.26 11.59
CA VAL A 512 -13.29 25.12 12.24
C VAL A 512 -13.18 23.97 13.24
N SER A 513 -13.45 22.71 12.88
CA SER A 513 -13.39 21.55 13.79
C SER A 513 -12.01 20.91 13.88
N LEU A 514 -11.06 21.26 12.99
CA LEU A 514 -9.69 20.73 12.98
C LEU A 514 -8.64 21.85 12.82
N GLN A 515 -7.61 21.86 13.67
CA GLN A 515 -6.52 22.85 13.63
C GLN A 515 -5.14 22.21 13.87
N LEU A 516 -4.12 22.76 13.20
CA LEU A 516 -2.70 22.48 13.45
C LEU A 516 -1.97 23.79 13.76
N LEU A 517 -1.30 23.84 14.92
CA LEU A 517 -0.51 24.99 15.36
C LEU A 517 0.96 24.60 15.48
N GLY A 518 1.87 25.47 15.04
CA GLY A 518 3.31 25.39 15.27
C GLY A 518 3.79 26.63 16.02
N ALA A 519 4.44 26.45 17.17
CA ALA A 519 4.81 27.53 18.10
C ALA A 519 3.63 28.48 18.44
N ASN A 520 2.42 27.93 18.59
CA ASN A 520 1.14 28.66 18.80
C ASN A 520 0.70 29.55 17.62
N THR A 521 1.19 29.30 16.40
CA THR A 521 0.78 29.96 15.15
C THR A 521 0.11 28.93 14.23
N PRO A 522 -1.00 29.23 13.54
CA PRO A 522 -1.57 28.31 12.55
C PRO A 522 -0.55 27.89 11.50
N VAL A 523 -0.52 26.59 11.20
CA VAL A 523 0.22 25.99 10.10
C VAL A 523 -0.77 25.75 8.97
N GLU A 524 -0.42 26.10 7.74
CA GLU A 524 -1.24 25.74 6.60
C GLU A 524 -1.07 24.23 6.29
N PHE A 525 -2.20 23.56 6.11
CA PHE A 525 -2.28 22.14 5.74
C PHE A 525 -3.47 21.89 4.82
N ASP A 526 -3.38 20.82 4.03
CA ASP A 526 -4.51 20.10 3.45
C ASP A 526 -4.83 18.85 4.29
N TYR A 527 -6.05 18.33 4.16
CA TYR A 527 -6.46 17.11 4.84
C TYR A 527 -7.34 16.21 3.96
N VAL A 528 -7.37 14.92 4.30
CA VAL A 528 -8.29 13.93 3.72
C VAL A 528 -8.88 13.10 4.86
N VAL A 529 -10.19 12.84 4.79
CA VAL A 529 -10.86 11.82 5.60
C VAL A 529 -10.93 10.54 4.78
N ASP A 530 -10.57 9.41 5.37
CA ASP A 530 -10.58 8.09 4.73
C ASP A 530 -10.81 7.02 5.82
N GLY A 531 -12.00 6.44 5.84
CA GLY A 531 -12.48 5.54 6.89
C GLY A 531 -12.62 6.25 8.24
N SER A 532 -12.03 5.66 9.26
CA SER A 532 -11.91 6.24 10.60
C SER A 532 -10.69 7.17 10.75
N SER A 533 -9.99 7.51 9.65
CA SER A 533 -8.75 8.32 9.71
C SER A 533 -8.90 9.73 9.14
N ILE A 534 -8.23 10.70 9.78
CA ILE A 534 -7.91 12.01 9.21
C ILE A 534 -6.41 12.06 8.92
N VAL A 535 -6.05 12.30 7.66
CA VAL A 535 -4.66 12.51 7.22
C VAL A 535 -4.44 14.00 7.02
N ILE A 536 -3.54 14.59 7.80
CA ILE A 536 -3.18 16.02 7.78
C ILE A 536 -1.81 16.17 7.13
N ARG A 537 -1.75 16.94 6.03
CA ARG A 537 -0.53 17.22 5.26
C ARG A 537 -0.19 18.70 5.33
N PRO A 538 0.79 19.11 6.14
CA PRO A 538 1.28 20.49 6.17
C PRO A 538 1.85 20.91 4.80
N ASP A 539 1.48 22.09 4.31
CA ASP A 539 1.96 22.66 3.04
C ASP A 539 3.49 22.82 3.02
N THR A 540 4.07 23.03 4.19
CA THR A 540 5.52 23.08 4.44
C THR A 540 5.90 21.99 5.45
N PRO A 541 6.95 21.18 5.21
CA PRO A 541 7.41 20.14 6.13
C PRO A 541 7.56 20.61 7.58
N LEU A 542 7.18 19.74 8.52
CA LEU A 542 7.25 19.98 9.96
C LEU A 542 8.70 20.18 10.40
N GLN A 543 8.96 21.28 11.11
CA GLN A 543 10.31 21.67 11.49
C GLN A 543 10.73 21.05 12.81
N HIS A 544 11.99 20.63 12.89
CA HIS A 544 12.60 20.23 14.15
C HIS A 544 12.63 21.39 15.17
N ASN A 545 12.87 21.07 16.44
CA ASN A 545 12.95 22.04 17.56
C ASN A 545 11.70 22.90 17.79
N THR A 546 10.57 22.58 17.13
CA THR A 546 9.32 23.35 17.15
C THR A 546 8.23 22.57 17.88
N ASP A 547 7.54 23.25 18.80
CA ASP A 547 6.41 22.68 19.54
C ASP A 547 5.13 22.80 18.70
N TYR A 548 4.47 21.68 18.41
CA TYR A 548 3.25 21.59 17.61
C TYR A 548 2.06 21.15 18.45
N GLN A 549 0.86 21.56 18.03
CA GLN A 549 -0.41 21.15 18.63
C GLN A 549 -1.42 20.80 17.54
N VAL A 550 -2.04 19.62 17.61
CA VAL A 550 -3.22 19.25 16.83
C VAL A 550 -4.44 19.41 17.72
N LEU A 551 -5.50 20.06 17.24
CA LEU A 551 -6.73 20.28 18.00
C LEU A 551 -7.94 19.84 17.18
N PHE A 552 -8.85 19.13 17.83
CA PHE A 552 -10.19 18.86 17.30
C PHE A 552 -11.24 18.93 18.41
N ASP A 553 -12.50 19.23 18.06
CA ASP A 553 -13.58 19.41 19.02
C ASP A 553 -14.90 18.69 18.67
N ASP A 554 -15.95 18.97 19.43
CA ASP A 554 -17.25 18.27 19.43
C ASP A 554 -18.12 18.58 18.19
N ARG A 555 -17.58 19.33 17.22
CA ARG A 555 -18.15 19.47 15.88
C ARG A 555 -17.73 18.36 14.93
N LEU A 556 -16.64 17.65 15.22
CA LEU A 556 -16.25 16.42 14.53
C LEU A 556 -17.21 15.31 14.98
N THR A 557 -17.85 14.61 14.04
CA THR A 557 -18.82 13.55 14.33
C THR A 557 -18.52 12.28 13.54
N ASP A 558 -19.08 11.17 13.99
CA ASP A 558 -19.23 9.98 13.17
C ASP A 558 -20.30 10.17 12.07
N VAL A 559 -20.54 9.09 11.31
CA VAL A 559 -21.55 8.97 10.26
C VAL A 559 -23.00 9.12 10.78
N ALA A 560 -23.23 8.81 12.07
CA ALA A 560 -24.54 8.89 12.75
C ALA A 560 -24.82 10.27 13.38
N GLY A 561 -23.80 11.13 13.49
CA GLY A 561 -23.87 12.47 14.07
C GLY A 561 -23.50 12.55 15.55
N ASN A 562 -22.93 11.50 16.16
CA ASN A 562 -22.45 11.57 17.54
C ASN A 562 -21.12 12.34 17.61
N PRO A 563 -20.94 13.26 18.58
CA PRO A 563 -19.77 14.12 18.65
C PRO A 563 -18.54 13.42 19.25
N ALA A 564 -17.38 13.72 18.68
CA ALA A 564 -16.09 13.32 19.20
C ALA A 564 -15.79 13.92 20.58
N GLN A 565 -14.93 13.27 21.35
CA GLN A 565 -14.39 13.85 22.58
C GLN A 565 -13.25 14.85 22.23
N PRO A 566 -13.37 16.16 22.52
CA PRO A 566 -12.37 17.15 22.14
C PRO A 566 -10.98 16.86 22.73
N GLN A 567 -9.93 17.00 21.92
CA GLN A 567 -8.54 16.82 22.36
C GLN A 567 -7.60 17.93 21.87
N THR A 568 -6.46 18.02 22.55
CA THR A 568 -5.29 18.80 22.14
C THR A 568 -4.08 17.88 22.28
N LEU A 569 -3.41 17.64 21.15
CA LEU A 569 -2.32 16.68 21.02
C LEU A 569 -1.02 17.45 20.79
N ASP A 570 -0.19 17.54 21.83
CA ASP A 570 1.11 18.21 21.78
C ASP A 570 2.20 17.25 21.25
N PHE A 571 3.04 17.71 20.31
CA PHE A 571 4.24 16.97 19.89
C PHE A 571 5.39 17.91 19.48
N ARG A 572 6.60 17.35 19.41
CA ARG A 572 7.81 18.04 18.94
C ARG A 572 8.75 17.03 18.32
N LEU A 573 9.10 17.19 17.04
CA LEU A 573 10.07 16.33 16.35
C LEU A 573 11.42 16.33 17.10
N PRO A 574 12.23 15.25 16.99
CA PRO A 574 13.53 15.14 17.66
C PRO A 574 14.40 16.38 17.49
N ASP A 575 15.15 16.74 18.53
CA ASP A 575 15.94 17.96 18.52
C ASP A 575 17.01 17.90 17.43
N TYR A 576 17.00 18.91 16.54
CA TYR A 576 18.01 19.06 15.49
C TYR A 576 19.17 19.86 16.07
N ILE A 577 20.32 19.21 16.22
CA ILE A 577 21.52 19.84 16.74
C ILE A 577 22.19 20.65 15.63
N GLU A 578 22.45 21.94 15.87
CA GLU A 578 23.28 22.75 14.96
C GLU A 578 24.75 22.34 15.12
N GLY A 579 25.31 21.70 14.07
CA GLY A 579 26.67 21.16 14.04
C GLY A 579 27.44 21.51 12.77
N GLU A 580 28.38 20.65 12.36
CA GLU A 580 29.07 20.78 11.07
C GLU A 580 28.09 20.55 9.90
N GLN A 581 28.26 21.29 8.79
CA GLN A 581 27.41 21.16 7.61
C GLN A 581 27.86 20.00 6.73
N GLN A 582 26.87 19.24 6.26
CA GLN A 582 27.03 18.06 5.42
C GLN A 582 26.00 18.12 4.29
N SER A 583 26.44 17.99 3.05
CA SER A 583 25.58 17.89 1.87
C SER A 583 24.63 16.69 1.97
N PRO A 584 23.41 16.77 1.43
CA PRO A 584 22.49 15.62 1.39
C PRO A 584 23.12 14.49 0.58
N VAL A 585 22.92 13.25 1.02
CA VAL A 585 23.32 12.04 0.27
C VAL A 585 22.09 11.20 -0.04
N VAL A 586 22.12 10.49 -1.17
CA VAL A 586 21.11 9.46 -1.46
C VAL A 586 21.32 8.26 -0.52
N LEU A 587 20.27 7.85 0.19
CA LEU A 587 20.23 6.68 1.08
C LEU A 587 19.64 5.44 0.39
N THR A 588 18.64 5.61 -0.47
CA THR A 588 18.17 4.56 -1.39
C THR A 588 17.80 5.13 -2.75
N ALA A 589 17.93 4.30 -3.79
CA ALA A 589 17.63 4.62 -5.17
C ALA A 589 17.01 3.36 -5.81
N TYR A 590 15.68 3.30 -5.87
CA TYR A 590 14.92 2.17 -6.42
C TYR A 590 14.40 2.52 -7.82
N PRO A 591 14.69 1.71 -8.85
CA PRO A 591 15.64 0.59 -8.87
C PRO A 591 17.10 1.08 -8.90
N GLY A 592 18.05 0.28 -8.42
CA GLY A 592 19.49 0.51 -8.61
C GLY A 592 20.30 0.60 -7.31
N PHE A 593 21.43 1.32 -7.35
CA PHE A 593 22.35 1.49 -6.22
C PHE A 593 22.87 2.94 -6.18
N PRO A 594 22.88 3.63 -5.02
CA PRO A 594 23.18 5.06 -4.96
C PRO A 594 24.70 5.38 -5.04
N CYS A 595 25.34 5.16 -6.19
CA CYS A 595 26.69 5.63 -6.47
C CYS A 595 26.89 5.98 -7.96
N VAL A 596 27.75 6.97 -8.24
CA VAL A 596 28.19 7.26 -9.62
C VAL A 596 29.01 6.06 -10.12
N THR A 597 28.68 5.51 -11.28
CA THR A 597 29.36 4.30 -11.81
C THR A 597 30.34 4.57 -12.96
N THR A 598 31.39 3.77 -13.04
CA THR A 598 32.42 3.74 -14.10
C THR A 598 32.51 2.35 -14.75
N ASP A 599 33.13 2.27 -15.93
CA ASP A 599 33.46 1.02 -16.63
C ASP A 599 32.22 0.15 -16.96
N ARG A 600 31.13 0.82 -17.34
CA ARG A 600 29.82 0.24 -17.67
C ARG A 600 29.85 -0.61 -18.94
N ASN A 601 28.99 -1.64 -18.98
CA ASN A 601 28.68 -2.41 -20.18
C ASN A 601 27.16 -2.74 -20.21
N LEU A 602 26.35 -1.72 -20.49
CA LEU A 602 24.88 -1.78 -20.38
C LEU A 602 24.25 -2.83 -21.31
N ALA A 603 24.88 -3.12 -22.46
CA ALA A 603 24.52 -4.21 -23.37
C ALA A 603 24.58 -5.61 -22.72
N ALA A 604 25.37 -5.77 -21.66
CA ALA A 604 25.53 -7.00 -20.89
C ALA A 604 24.84 -6.94 -19.51
N ASN A 605 23.97 -5.94 -19.28
CA ASN A 605 23.35 -5.63 -17.99
C ASN A 605 24.35 -5.33 -16.86
N ASP A 606 25.51 -4.78 -17.22
CA ASP A 606 26.54 -4.33 -16.29
C ASP A 606 26.49 -2.79 -16.19
N ALA A 607 26.03 -2.30 -15.05
CA ALA A 607 25.92 -0.88 -14.74
C ALA A 607 27.26 -0.25 -14.31
N GLY A 608 28.35 -1.03 -14.28
CA GLY A 608 29.67 -0.63 -13.83
C GLY A 608 29.87 -0.76 -12.31
N ARG A 609 31.04 -0.37 -11.81
CA ARG A 609 31.34 -0.28 -10.37
C ARG A 609 31.32 1.16 -9.87
N CYS A 610 31.19 1.37 -8.56
CA CYS A 610 31.18 2.70 -7.96
C CYS A 610 32.53 3.44 -8.18
N ALA A 611 32.45 4.68 -8.68
CA ALA A 611 33.60 5.56 -8.84
C ALA A 611 34.25 5.88 -7.48
N GLY A 612 35.57 5.71 -7.39
CA GLY A 612 36.34 5.85 -6.15
C GLY A 612 36.51 4.55 -5.33
N GLY A 613 35.82 3.47 -5.69
CA GLY A 613 36.09 2.10 -5.20
C GLY A 613 37.40 1.52 -5.75
N GLN A 614 37.70 0.25 -5.48
CA GLN A 614 38.90 -0.40 -6.00
C GLN A 614 38.75 -0.78 -7.49
N ASP A 615 39.84 -0.62 -8.24
CA ASP A 615 39.93 -0.84 -9.70
C ASP A 615 40.76 -2.07 -10.10
N GLY A 616 41.08 -2.95 -9.14
CA GLY A 616 41.93 -4.12 -9.37
C GLY A 616 43.41 -3.82 -9.65
N SER A 617 43.82 -2.55 -9.79
CA SER A 617 45.16 -2.18 -10.24
C SER A 617 46.28 -2.52 -9.24
N GLY A 618 45.92 -2.80 -7.98
CA GLY A 618 46.85 -3.23 -6.93
C GLY A 618 47.14 -4.73 -6.90
N GLY A 619 46.45 -5.57 -7.68
CA GLY A 619 46.64 -7.03 -7.72
C GLY A 619 45.81 -7.80 -6.69
N GLU A 620 46.25 -8.99 -6.30
CA GLU A 620 45.48 -9.88 -5.39
C GLU A 620 45.17 -9.25 -4.02
N ASP A 621 46.02 -8.33 -3.55
CA ASP A 621 45.84 -7.60 -2.27
C ASP A 621 44.84 -6.42 -2.39
N LYS A 622 44.37 -6.11 -3.61
CA LYS A 622 43.41 -5.04 -3.93
C LYS A 622 42.51 -5.47 -5.10
N PRO A 623 41.55 -6.39 -4.87
CA PRO A 623 40.64 -6.85 -5.92
C PRO A 623 39.80 -5.69 -6.48
N GLU A 624 39.27 -5.85 -7.69
CA GLU A 624 38.30 -4.91 -8.24
C GLU A 624 36.97 -5.02 -7.48
N ASP A 625 36.32 -3.88 -7.23
CA ASP A 625 34.98 -3.83 -6.64
C ASP A 625 33.96 -4.57 -7.52
N ASP A 626 32.94 -5.17 -6.90
CA ASP A 626 31.85 -5.80 -7.66
C ASP A 626 31.15 -4.83 -8.61
N HIS A 627 30.93 -5.29 -9.84
CA HIS A 627 30.13 -4.58 -10.83
C HIS A 627 28.64 -4.77 -10.54
N LEU A 628 27.90 -3.67 -10.60
CA LEU A 628 26.49 -3.56 -10.24
C LEU A 628 25.62 -4.03 -11.43
N PRO A 629 24.53 -4.78 -11.20
CA PRO A 629 23.61 -5.16 -12.26
C PRO A 629 22.74 -3.98 -12.71
N VAL A 630 22.40 -3.93 -13.99
CA VAL A 630 21.25 -3.18 -14.50
C VAL A 630 19.99 -3.95 -14.10
N LEU A 631 19.30 -3.48 -13.06
CA LEU A 631 18.14 -4.18 -12.52
C LEU A 631 16.89 -4.07 -13.43
N PRO A 632 16.01 -5.08 -13.43
CA PRO A 632 14.67 -4.96 -13.98
C PRO A 632 13.78 -4.08 -13.08
N LEU A 633 12.90 -3.28 -13.69
CA LEU A 633 11.81 -2.58 -13.03
C LEU A 633 10.49 -3.01 -13.66
N ALA A 634 9.60 -3.58 -12.85
CA ALA A 634 8.29 -4.04 -13.32
C ALA A 634 7.42 -2.86 -13.78
N ALA A 635 6.65 -3.06 -14.85
CA ALA A 635 5.80 -2.05 -15.48
C ALA A 635 4.85 -1.32 -14.51
N ASN A 636 4.38 -1.99 -13.45
CA ASN A 636 3.56 -1.45 -12.38
C ASN A 636 4.34 -0.79 -11.21
N ARG A 637 5.61 -0.39 -11.40
CA ARG A 637 6.44 0.22 -10.34
C ARG A 637 6.87 1.66 -10.66
N PRO A 638 6.90 2.56 -9.66
CA PRO A 638 7.52 3.86 -9.79
C PRO A 638 9.05 3.78 -9.60
N ILE A 639 9.75 4.86 -9.94
CA ILE A 639 11.10 5.15 -9.43
C ILE A 639 10.95 5.85 -8.08
N ALA A 640 11.77 5.49 -7.08
CA ALA A 640 11.77 6.15 -5.78
C ALA A 640 13.20 6.42 -5.29
N VAL A 641 13.44 7.61 -4.74
CA VAL A 641 14.75 8.01 -4.20
C VAL A 641 14.57 8.65 -2.83
N THR A 642 15.35 8.20 -1.85
CA THR A 642 15.35 8.76 -0.49
C THR A 642 16.69 9.42 -0.18
N PHE A 643 16.65 10.60 0.44
CA PHE A 643 17.79 11.43 0.80
C PHE A 643 18.01 11.46 2.32
N SER A 644 19.23 11.79 2.75
CA SER A 644 19.55 11.92 4.17
C SER A 644 18.91 13.15 4.83
N GLN A 645 18.71 14.23 4.05
CA GLN A 645 18.22 15.53 4.52
C GLN A 645 17.10 16.05 3.60
N GLU A 646 16.45 17.16 3.99
CA GLU A 646 15.33 17.76 3.26
C GLU A 646 15.81 18.49 1.99
N MET A 647 15.24 18.13 0.85
CA MET A 647 15.64 18.65 -0.46
C MET A 647 14.87 19.93 -0.82
N ASP A 648 15.44 20.81 -1.63
CA ASP A 648 14.68 21.93 -2.19
C ASP A 648 13.80 21.42 -3.34
N GLU A 649 12.47 21.47 -3.16
CA GLU A 649 11.48 20.94 -4.11
C GLU A 649 11.67 21.48 -5.53
N GLN A 650 11.92 22.79 -5.67
CA GLN A 650 12.05 23.42 -6.98
C GLN A 650 13.31 22.91 -7.70
N SER A 651 14.43 22.74 -6.99
CA SER A 651 15.65 22.15 -7.55
C SER A 651 15.44 20.70 -8.00
N VAL A 652 14.61 19.91 -7.30
CA VAL A 652 14.25 18.57 -7.77
C VAL A 652 13.41 18.68 -9.04
N ARG A 653 12.36 19.50 -9.05
CA ARG A 653 11.44 19.65 -10.20
C ARG A 653 12.13 20.19 -11.45
N ASP A 654 13.14 21.03 -11.31
CA ASP A 654 13.89 21.62 -12.43
C ASP A 654 14.98 20.69 -13.00
N HIS A 655 15.51 19.75 -12.21
CA HIS A 655 16.71 18.97 -12.58
C HIS A 655 16.58 17.44 -12.56
N PHE A 656 15.54 16.85 -11.94
CA PHE A 656 15.32 15.40 -12.01
C PHE A 656 14.78 15.00 -13.38
N ILE A 657 15.46 14.05 -14.06
CA ILE A 657 15.17 13.67 -15.44
C ILE A 657 15.14 12.15 -15.57
N VAL A 658 14.16 11.63 -16.33
CA VAL A 658 14.05 10.22 -16.72
C VAL A 658 14.04 10.12 -18.26
N GLU A 659 14.81 9.18 -18.81
CA GLU A 659 15.05 9.01 -20.24
C GLU A 659 15.08 7.54 -20.64
N SER A 660 14.65 7.22 -21.86
CA SER A 660 15.05 5.99 -22.55
C SER A 660 16.42 6.20 -23.19
N VAL A 661 17.26 5.16 -23.20
CA VAL A 661 18.65 5.24 -23.66
C VAL A 661 19.05 4.03 -24.52
N ASP A 662 20.07 4.20 -25.37
CA ASP A 662 20.69 3.07 -26.06
C ASP A 662 21.70 2.32 -25.17
N ASP A 663 22.17 1.15 -25.62
CA ASP A 663 23.17 0.34 -24.89
C ASP A 663 24.54 1.04 -24.71
N ALA A 664 24.75 2.23 -25.30
CA ALA A 664 25.92 3.07 -25.07
C ALA A 664 25.65 4.21 -24.05
N GLY A 665 24.43 4.30 -23.49
CA GLY A 665 24.01 5.33 -22.54
C GLY A 665 23.59 6.66 -23.20
N SER A 666 23.37 6.67 -24.52
CA SER A 666 22.93 7.85 -25.25
C SER A 666 21.42 8.03 -25.10
N THR A 667 20.97 9.23 -24.75
CA THR A 667 19.54 9.59 -24.71
C THR A 667 18.86 9.31 -26.04
N LEU A 668 17.71 8.63 -25.99
CA LEU A 668 16.78 8.47 -27.08
C LEU A 668 15.62 9.45 -26.93
N GLU A 669 14.83 9.30 -25.86
CA GLU A 669 13.63 10.11 -25.58
C GLU A 669 13.52 10.40 -24.07
N VAL A 670 12.87 11.50 -23.69
CA VAL A 670 12.52 11.81 -22.30
C VAL A 670 11.24 11.06 -21.95
N VAL A 671 11.17 10.50 -20.74
CA VAL A 671 9.97 9.83 -20.21
C VAL A 671 9.17 10.85 -19.39
N GLU A 672 7.97 11.17 -19.85
CA GLU A 672 7.02 12.02 -19.11
C GLU A 672 6.36 11.24 -17.96
N GLY A 673 5.96 11.93 -16.91
CA GLY A 673 5.32 11.34 -15.73
C GLY A 673 5.16 12.29 -14.56
N LYS A 674 4.48 11.84 -13.50
CA LYS A 674 4.23 12.61 -12.29
C LYS A 674 5.38 12.46 -11.30
N LEU A 675 5.97 13.59 -10.90
CA LEU A 675 6.95 13.67 -9.82
C LEU A 675 6.31 14.17 -8.51
N THR A 676 6.23 13.27 -7.52
CA THR A 676 5.77 13.54 -6.16
C THR A 676 6.97 13.80 -5.25
N TYR A 677 6.90 14.87 -4.43
CA TYR A 677 7.95 15.29 -3.50
C TYR A 677 7.43 15.20 -2.05
N MET A 678 8.28 14.76 -1.13
CA MET A 678 7.94 14.50 0.28
C MET A 678 9.09 14.91 1.23
N GLY A 679 9.73 16.05 1.00
CA GLY A 679 10.85 16.53 1.81
C GLY A 679 12.15 15.75 1.59
N ARG A 680 12.27 14.57 2.21
CA ARG A 680 13.44 13.68 2.10
C ARG A 680 13.27 12.54 1.09
N LYS A 681 12.16 12.50 0.34
CA LYS A 681 11.85 11.45 -0.65
C LYS A 681 11.22 12.05 -1.91
N ILE A 682 11.50 11.43 -3.06
CA ILE A 682 10.82 11.68 -4.33
C ILE A 682 10.33 10.36 -4.92
N VAL A 683 9.20 10.41 -5.62
CA VAL A 683 8.60 9.27 -6.35
C VAL A 683 8.19 9.75 -7.74
N PHE A 684 8.60 9.02 -8.77
CA PHE A 684 8.24 9.27 -10.16
C PHE A 684 7.37 8.14 -10.71
N GLU A 685 6.11 8.44 -11.01
CA GLU A 685 5.15 7.56 -11.70
C GLU A 685 5.16 7.92 -13.20
N PRO A 686 5.52 7.01 -14.12
CA PRO A 686 5.57 7.32 -15.54
C PRO A 686 4.17 7.45 -16.16
N ASP A 687 4.03 8.21 -17.25
CA ASP A 687 2.76 8.33 -17.96
C ASP A 687 2.38 7.06 -18.75
N GLN A 688 3.39 6.29 -19.18
CA GLN A 688 3.27 4.98 -19.85
C GLN A 688 3.99 3.89 -19.02
N PRO A 689 3.54 2.63 -19.04
CA PRO A 689 4.27 1.53 -18.41
C PRO A 689 5.67 1.33 -19.00
N TRP A 690 6.61 0.84 -18.19
CA TRP A 690 7.97 0.55 -18.68
C TRP A 690 7.96 -0.58 -19.72
N GLU A 691 8.53 -0.33 -20.91
CA GLU A 691 8.57 -1.33 -21.98
C GLU A 691 9.57 -2.45 -21.68
N GLU A 692 9.15 -3.72 -21.86
CA GLU A 692 9.98 -4.89 -21.54
C GLU A 692 11.30 -4.89 -22.32
N GLY A 693 12.41 -4.96 -21.59
CA GLY A 693 13.78 -5.01 -22.13
C GLY A 693 14.36 -3.66 -22.58
N VAL A 694 13.54 -2.62 -22.72
CA VAL A 694 14.00 -1.25 -23.03
C VAL A 694 14.84 -0.73 -21.87
N LEU A 695 15.95 -0.07 -22.19
CA LEU A 695 16.89 0.49 -21.23
C LEU A 695 16.51 1.94 -20.93
N TYR A 696 16.45 2.25 -19.64
CA TYR A 696 16.11 3.57 -19.12
C TYR A 696 17.21 4.07 -18.19
N ARG A 697 17.28 5.40 -18.04
CA ARG A 697 18.10 6.11 -17.07
C ARG A 697 17.23 7.08 -16.29
N TYR A 698 17.44 7.18 -14.97
CA TYR A 698 17.11 8.40 -14.24
C TYR A 698 18.37 9.08 -13.73
N THR A 699 18.35 10.41 -13.72
CA THR A 699 19.51 11.24 -13.41
C THR A 699 19.19 12.18 -12.26
N LEU A 700 20.07 12.22 -11.27
CA LEU A 700 20.08 13.24 -10.21
C LEU A 700 21.31 14.14 -10.39
N PRO A 701 21.16 15.33 -11.01
CA PRO A 701 22.26 16.25 -11.22
C PRO A 701 22.87 16.77 -9.91
N SER A 702 24.19 16.84 -9.90
CA SER A 702 24.99 17.42 -8.83
C SER A 702 26.05 18.34 -9.44
N GLN A 703 26.72 19.12 -8.58
CA GLN A 703 27.76 20.06 -8.95
C GLN A 703 29.07 19.70 -8.25
N GLU A 704 30.17 19.56 -8.99
CA GLU A 704 31.48 19.23 -8.43
C GLU A 704 32.02 20.32 -7.49
N GLY A 705 32.33 19.94 -6.25
CA GLY A 705 32.90 20.80 -5.22
C GLY A 705 31.88 21.64 -4.45
N SER A 706 32.36 22.38 -3.44
CA SER A 706 31.56 23.24 -2.58
C SER A 706 31.11 24.52 -3.31
N VAL A 707 29.82 24.79 -3.23
CA VAL A 707 29.11 25.84 -3.99
C VAL A 707 28.16 26.61 -3.08
N ASP A 708 27.84 27.85 -3.42
CA ASP A 708 26.86 28.63 -2.64
C ASP A 708 25.43 28.30 -3.06
N ALA A 709 24.49 28.52 -2.14
CA ALA A 709 23.07 28.18 -2.31
C ALA A 709 22.42 28.72 -3.60
N ALA A 710 22.79 29.94 -4.00
CA ALA A 710 22.25 30.57 -5.20
C ALA A 710 22.87 30.01 -6.49
N SER A 711 24.07 29.45 -6.40
CA SER A 711 24.75 28.79 -7.52
C SER A 711 24.31 27.35 -7.75
N CYS A 712 23.95 26.61 -6.69
CA CYS A 712 23.51 25.21 -6.78
C CYS A 712 22.20 25.06 -7.56
N ALA A 713 21.12 25.74 -7.12
CA ALA A 713 19.76 25.49 -7.63
C ALA A 713 19.57 25.82 -9.13
N GLY A 714 20.50 26.57 -9.74
CA GLY A 714 20.48 26.84 -11.17
C GLY A 714 21.00 25.70 -12.06
N VAL A 715 21.67 24.68 -11.50
CA VAL A 715 22.37 23.62 -12.26
C VAL A 715 22.34 22.22 -11.62
N ALA A 716 21.85 22.07 -10.40
CA ALA A 716 21.90 20.83 -9.63
C ALA A 716 20.71 20.69 -8.66
N ILE A 717 20.49 19.48 -8.15
CA ILE A 717 19.58 19.21 -7.04
C ILE A 717 20.27 19.58 -5.72
N CYS A 718 19.58 20.32 -4.85
CA CYS A 718 20.12 20.90 -3.62
C CYS A 718 19.25 20.58 -2.40
N ASP A 719 19.79 20.73 -1.19
CA ASP A 719 18.96 20.80 0.03
C ASP A 719 18.33 22.19 0.23
N VAL A 720 17.43 22.29 1.22
CA VAL A 720 16.81 23.56 1.64
C VAL A 720 17.79 24.62 2.18
N ARG A 721 19.06 24.27 2.39
CA ARG A 721 20.16 25.18 2.76
C ARG A 721 21.00 25.59 1.53
N GLY A 722 20.75 24.98 0.38
CA GLY A 722 21.42 25.17 -0.90
C GLY A 722 22.74 24.41 -1.08
N LEU A 723 23.00 23.37 -0.28
CA LEU A 723 24.13 22.47 -0.52
C LEU A 723 23.80 21.47 -1.64
N PRO A 724 24.76 21.13 -2.53
CA PRO A 724 24.54 20.20 -3.63
C PRO A 724 24.40 18.76 -3.15
N LEU A 725 23.66 17.93 -3.88
CA LEU A 725 23.59 16.49 -3.65
C LEU A 725 24.98 15.84 -3.69
N GLN A 726 25.44 15.24 -2.60
CA GLN A 726 26.76 14.59 -2.57
C GLN A 726 26.68 13.17 -3.16
N THR A 727 27.05 13.09 -4.44
CA THR A 727 27.02 11.89 -5.28
C THR A 727 28.33 11.12 -5.27
N GLN A 728 29.46 11.82 -5.14
CA GLN A 728 30.77 11.23 -4.88
C GLN A 728 30.99 11.13 -3.35
N LEU A 729 31.27 9.93 -2.86
CA LEU A 729 31.63 9.69 -1.45
C LEU A 729 32.89 8.83 -1.29
N LEU A 730 33.19 7.95 -2.25
CA LEU A 730 34.33 7.03 -2.18
C LEU A 730 35.63 7.71 -2.63
N ALA A 731 36.74 7.38 -1.95
CA ALA A 731 38.09 7.73 -2.37
C ALA A 731 39.11 6.70 -1.87
N GLN A 732 40.18 6.50 -2.64
CA GLN A 732 41.29 5.59 -2.30
C GLN A 732 42.42 6.26 -1.49
N ASN A 733 42.36 7.58 -1.29
CA ASN A 733 43.23 8.33 -0.38
C ASN A 733 42.44 9.50 0.22
N ALA A 734 42.71 9.86 1.48
CA ALA A 734 42.04 10.99 2.14
C ALA A 734 42.35 12.39 1.56
N ASP A 735 43.38 12.54 0.72
CA ASP A 735 43.61 13.79 -0.03
C ASP A 735 42.68 13.92 -1.27
N ASP A 736 42.08 12.81 -1.71
CA ASP A 736 41.14 12.74 -2.83
C ASP A 736 39.68 12.59 -2.35
N ALA A 737 39.45 12.56 -1.03
CA ALA A 737 38.12 12.45 -0.45
C ALA A 737 37.38 13.79 -0.53
N PRO A 738 36.10 13.80 -0.94
CA PRO A 738 35.31 15.03 -1.02
C PRO A 738 35.04 15.60 0.37
N ALA A 739 35.02 16.92 0.51
CA ALA A 739 34.64 17.57 1.75
C ALA A 739 33.15 17.36 2.04
N ALA A 740 32.74 17.48 3.31
CA ALA A 740 31.36 17.28 3.75
C ALA A 740 30.32 18.11 2.97
N THR A 741 30.70 19.28 2.45
CA THR A 741 29.83 20.19 1.67
C THR A 741 30.10 20.19 0.16
N ASP A 742 30.94 19.29 -0.35
CA ASP A 742 31.17 19.12 -1.78
C ASP A 742 30.06 18.27 -2.42
N GLY A 743 29.61 18.64 -3.62
CA GLY A 743 28.84 17.75 -4.49
C GLY A 743 29.75 16.83 -5.33
N GLY A 744 29.26 16.35 -6.46
CA GLY A 744 30.02 15.49 -7.37
C GLY A 744 29.44 15.45 -8.79
N PRO A 745 29.82 14.46 -9.60
CA PRO A 745 29.20 14.21 -10.90
C PRO A 745 27.71 13.87 -10.77
N SER A 746 26.92 14.04 -11.84
CA SER A 746 25.53 13.59 -11.85
C SER A 746 25.42 12.09 -11.55
N LEU A 747 24.47 11.72 -10.67
CA LEU A 747 24.17 10.33 -10.36
C LEU A 747 23.20 9.78 -11.42
N GLU A 748 23.74 9.01 -12.36
CA GLU A 748 22.97 8.30 -13.38
C GLU A 748 22.72 6.85 -12.95
N ILE A 749 21.45 6.45 -12.85
CA ILE A 749 21.06 5.08 -12.53
C ILE A 749 20.33 4.45 -13.72
N PHE A 750 20.74 3.24 -14.10
CA PHE A 750 20.23 2.52 -15.26
C PHE A 750 19.41 1.29 -14.84
N PHE A 751 18.30 1.07 -15.52
CA PHE A 751 17.40 -0.08 -15.30
C PHE A 751 16.74 -0.49 -16.62
N ARG A 752 16.19 -1.71 -16.69
CA ARG A 752 15.39 -2.17 -17.83
C ARG A 752 13.92 -2.37 -17.45
N GLY A 753 13.00 -2.02 -18.33
CA GLY A 753 11.58 -2.35 -18.13
C GLY A 753 11.36 -3.87 -18.11
N ALA A 754 10.40 -4.32 -17.32
CA ALA A 754 10.03 -5.73 -17.14
C ALA A 754 8.51 -5.87 -16.97
N PRO A 755 7.94 -7.08 -17.13
CA PRO A 755 6.51 -7.31 -16.90
C PRO A 755 6.06 -6.97 -15.47
N ASN A 756 4.74 -6.83 -15.27
CA ASN A 756 4.15 -6.57 -13.96
C ASN A 756 4.56 -7.63 -12.92
N THR A 757 4.83 -7.18 -11.69
CA THR A 757 5.15 -8.04 -10.56
C THR A 757 4.00 -8.07 -9.55
N THR A 758 3.81 -9.21 -8.89
CA THR A 758 2.91 -9.36 -7.74
C THR A 758 3.60 -9.10 -6.40
N ALA A 759 4.94 -9.06 -6.36
CA ALA A 759 5.67 -8.82 -5.11
C ALA A 759 5.32 -7.43 -4.52
N THR A 760 5.33 -7.31 -3.20
CA THR A 760 4.98 -6.06 -2.50
C THR A 760 6.26 -5.29 -2.15
N LEU A 761 6.40 -4.06 -2.67
CA LEU A 761 7.52 -3.17 -2.38
C LEU A 761 7.28 -2.47 -1.05
N GLN A 762 8.23 -2.61 -0.12
CA GLN A 762 8.19 -2.04 1.22
C GLN A 762 9.41 -1.12 1.43
N PRO A 763 9.24 0.21 1.33
CA PRO A 763 10.25 1.18 1.74
C PRO A 763 10.40 1.19 3.26
N LEU A 764 11.64 1.12 3.73
CA LEU A 764 12.01 1.00 5.14
C LEU A 764 12.99 2.08 5.56
N ARG A 765 12.64 2.78 6.63
CA ARG A 765 13.33 3.95 7.16
C ARG A 765 14.09 3.60 8.43
N ASN A 766 15.36 3.97 8.49
CA ASN A 766 16.16 3.82 9.69
C ASN A 766 15.73 4.92 10.69
N LEU A 767 14.94 4.53 11.68
CA LEU A 767 14.32 5.40 12.70
C LEU A 767 14.14 4.60 14.01
N PRO A 768 14.24 5.21 15.20
CA PRO A 768 14.78 6.56 15.44
C PRO A 768 16.25 6.66 15.03
N THR A 769 16.78 7.87 14.93
CA THR A 769 18.21 8.10 14.73
C THR A 769 18.70 9.11 15.77
N SER A 770 19.90 8.88 16.30
CA SER A 770 20.61 9.85 17.13
C SER A 770 21.15 11.02 16.29
N ASP A 771 21.57 10.73 15.05
CA ASP A 771 22.04 11.70 14.06
C ASP A 771 20.83 12.29 13.31
N VAL A 772 20.11 13.17 14.02
CA VAL A 772 18.87 13.81 13.52
C VAL A 772 19.16 14.80 12.38
N ASN A 773 20.32 15.46 12.44
CA ASN A 773 20.76 16.42 11.43
C ASN A 773 21.36 15.75 10.18
N ALA A 774 21.70 14.46 10.27
CA ALA A 774 22.33 13.63 9.23
C ALA A 774 23.64 14.24 8.72
N ASN A 775 24.47 14.74 9.64
CA ASN A 775 25.82 15.26 9.35
C ASN A 775 26.93 14.20 9.46
N PHE A 776 26.60 13.00 9.97
CA PHE A 776 27.52 11.87 10.13
C PHE A 776 28.69 12.14 11.09
N VAL A 777 28.52 13.08 12.03
CA VAL A 777 29.45 13.42 13.09
C VAL A 777 28.73 13.30 14.43
N TRP A 778 29.40 12.75 15.44
CA TRP A 778 28.85 12.70 16.80
C TRP A 778 28.97 14.09 17.46
N ASP A 779 27.88 14.84 17.50
CA ASP A 779 27.78 16.22 17.97
C ASP A 779 27.76 16.29 19.51
N LYS A 780 28.97 16.20 20.09
CA LYS A 780 29.19 16.27 21.54
C LYS A 780 28.73 17.61 22.13
N GLY A 781 27.80 17.54 23.08
CA GLY A 781 27.29 18.69 23.82
C GLY A 781 28.37 19.51 24.56
N GLY A 782 28.04 20.76 24.84
CA GLY A 782 28.88 21.71 25.57
C GLY A 782 28.06 22.76 26.33
N ASP A 783 28.71 23.79 26.88
CA ASP A 783 28.09 24.74 27.82
C ASP A 783 26.79 25.43 27.34
N ASN A 784 26.51 25.47 26.03
CA ASN A 784 25.31 26.08 25.43
C ASN A 784 24.62 25.22 24.34
N ASN A 785 25.02 23.95 24.15
CA ASN A 785 24.39 23.02 23.20
C ASN A 785 24.23 21.68 23.94
N PRO A 786 23.02 21.12 24.09
CA PRO A 786 22.84 19.81 24.74
C PRO A 786 23.62 18.69 24.03
N GLY A 787 23.82 18.82 22.71
CA GLY A 787 24.39 17.76 21.88
C GLY A 787 23.46 16.57 21.72
N GLU A 788 23.96 15.55 21.04
CA GLU A 788 23.23 14.30 20.82
C GLU A 788 23.22 13.42 22.09
N VAL A 789 22.16 12.63 22.25
CA VAL A 789 21.91 11.84 23.47
C VAL A 789 22.53 10.44 23.31
N PRO A 790 23.48 10.02 24.17
CA PRO A 790 24.14 8.73 24.04
C PRO A 790 23.36 7.58 24.70
N PRO A 791 23.67 6.32 24.35
CA PRO A 791 23.11 5.11 24.96
C PRO A 791 23.14 5.01 26.50
N SER A 792 24.02 5.73 27.19
CA SER A 792 24.02 5.77 28.67
C SER A 792 22.91 6.64 29.28
N GLN A 793 22.25 7.47 28.47
CA GLN A 793 21.22 8.41 28.88
C GLN A 793 19.83 8.02 28.33
N ASP A 794 19.77 7.49 27.11
CA ASP A 794 18.55 6.96 26.49
C ASP A 794 18.84 5.61 25.80
N GLU A 795 18.03 4.60 26.10
CA GLU A 795 18.18 3.26 25.51
C GLU A 795 17.74 3.24 24.04
N GLU A 796 16.85 4.15 23.61
CA GLU A 796 16.46 4.29 22.20
C GLU A 796 17.66 4.71 21.31
N ALA A 797 18.68 5.37 21.87
CA ALA A 797 19.92 5.70 21.16
C ALA A 797 20.82 4.47 20.86
N LEU A 798 20.49 3.27 21.39
CA LEU A 798 21.09 2.02 20.92
C LEU A 798 20.54 1.60 19.56
N ARG A 799 19.31 1.98 19.21
CA ARG A 799 18.73 1.69 17.89
C ARG A 799 19.55 2.45 16.86
N ASN A 800 19.90 1.78 15.78
CA ASN A 800 20.72 2.35 14.71
C ASN A 800 22.10 2.77 15.22
N SER A 801 22.70 1.92 16.06
CA SER A 801 24.07 2.05 16.55
C SER A 801 24.87 0.76 16.40
N ALA A 802 26.20 0.88 16.36
CA ALA A 802 27.15 -0.21 16.44
C ALA A 802 28.28 0.11 17.42
N ASN A 803 28.55 -0.75 18.40
CA ASN A 803 29.57 -0.50 19.43
C ASN A 803 30.94 -1.08 19.02
N LEU A 804 31.89 -0.19 18.68
CA LEU A 804 33.21 -0.51 18.19
C LEU A 804 34.24 -0.56 19.33
N LEU A 805 34.76 -1.76 19.61
CA LEU A 805 35.67 -2.02 20.71
C LEU A 805 37.08 -2.40 20.21
N PRO A 806 38.15 -2.13 20.98
CA PRO A 806 39.45 -2.76 20.74
C PRO A 806 39.38 -4.27 21.03
N ASN A 807 40.01 -5.08 20.17
CA ASN A 807 40.19 -6.52 20.37
C ASN A 807 41.42 -6.82 21.27
N GLU A 808 41.71 -8.08 21.59
CA GLU A 808 42.86 -8.47 22.42
C GLU A 808 43.80 -9.46 21.70
N PRO A 809 45.02 -9.06 21.30
CA PRO A 809 45.65 -7.74 21.53
C PRO A 809 45.11 -6.65 20.60
N SER A 810 44.95 -5.42 21.10
CA SER A 810 44.35 -4.31 20.32
C SER A 810 45.24 -3.75 19.22
N ALA A 811 46.53 -4.07 19.23
CA ALA A 811 47.43 -3.81 18.11
C ALA A 811 48.59 -4.80 18.04
N THR A 812 49.05 -5.10 16.83
CA THR A 812 50.28 -5.85 16.55
C THR A 812 51.19 -5.07 15.60
N GLY A 813 52.47 -5.47 15.54
CA GLY A 813 53.48 -4.78 14.71
C GLY A 813 54.62 -4.14 15.49
N SER A 814 55.33 -3.24 14.81
CA SER A 814 56.66 -2.75 15.15
C SER A 814 56.70 -1.44 15.96
N MET A 815 55.68 -0.60 15.80
CA MET A 815 55.64 0.80 16.25
C MET A 815 54.45 1.07 17.18
N ILE A 816 53.28 0.48 16.94
CA ILE A 816 52.08 0.62 17.77
C ILE A 816 52.09 -0.48 18.84
N ALA A 817 51.87 -0.12 20.10
CA ALA A 817 51.83 -1.04 21.24
C ALA A 817 50.44 -1.60 21.48
N SER A 818 49.44 -0.72 21.37
CA SER A 818 48.05 -0.92 21.73
C SER A 818 47.22 0.23 21.14
N ALA A 819 45.93 -0.02 20.94
CA ALA A 819 44.92 0.95 20.51
C ALA A 819 43.72 0.95 21.47
N ASN A 820 42.94 2.02 21.44
CA ASN A 820 41.64 2.17 22.08
C ASN A 820 40.71 3.04 21.19
N VAL A 821 39.40 2.96 21.43
CA VAL A 821 38.37 3.69 20.68
C VAL A 821 37.70 4.71 21.60
N GLY A 822 37.53 5.94 21.12
CA GLY A 822 36.78 7.02 21.78
C GLY A 822 37.52 7.77 22.91
N CYS A 823 38.63 7.23 23.42
CA CYS A 823 39.47 7.84 24.46
C CYS A 823 40.86 7.17 24.52
N ALA A 824 41.77 7.75 25.32
CA ALA A 824 43.15 7.31 25.42
C ALA A 824 43.29 5.83 25.86
N VAL A 825 44.41 5.21 25.49
CA VAL A 825 44.72 3.82 25.86
C VAL A 825 44.73 3.65 27.39
N GLY A 826 43.89 2.74 27.89
CA GLY A 826 43.74 2.46 29.33
C GLY A 826 42.65 3.28 30.04
N GLU A 827 41.98 4.21 29.33
CA GLU A 827 40.78 4.89 29.82
C GLU A 827 39.50 4.17 29.35
N SER A 828 38.35 4.52 29.95
CA SER A 828 37.04 3.95 29.63
C SER A 828 36.05 5.07 29.34
N CYS A 829 35.37 4.97 28.20
CA CYS A 829 34.53 6.02 27.62
C CYS A 829 33.40 5.40 26.78
N PRO A 830 32.50 4.59 27.37
CA PRO A 830 31.55 3.73 26.63
C PRO A 830 30.74 4.50 25.58
N ASP A 831 30.29 5.71 25.88
CA ASP A 831 29.48 6.53 24.96
C ASP A 831 30.24 7.04 23.72
N ASN A 832 31.59 7.07 23.75
CA ASN A 832 32.42 7.45 22.60
C ASN A 832 32.80 6.24 21.71
N GLN A 833 32.31 5.03 22.03
CA GLN A 833 32.62 3.79 21.30
C GLN A 833 31.55 3.42 20.28
N PHE A 834 30.40 4.10 20.29
CA PHE A 834 29.33 3.89 19.32
C PHE A 834 29.59 4.62 18.00
N LEU A 835 29.25 3.93 16.91
CA LEU A 835 29.01 4.49 15.58
C LEU A 835 27.49 4.55 15.40
N TYR A 836 26.93 5.72 15.06
CA TYR A 836 25.51 5.86 14.76
C TYR A 836 25.29 5.69 13.27
N LEU A 837 24.21 5.00 12.89
CA LEU A 837 23.92 4.66 11.51
C LEU A 837 22.81 5.54 10.95
N SER A 838 23.01 5.95 9.70
CA SER A 838 22.02 6.59 8.85
C SER A 838 21.86 5.77 7.58
N GLY A 839 20.63 5.39 7.26
CA GLY A 839 20.32 4.54 6.11
C GLY A 839 18.84 4.47 5.84
N ASN A 840 18.48 3.77 4.77
CA ASN A 840 17.14 3.32 4.43
C ASN A 840 17.33 1.98 3.69
N LEU A 841 16.28 1.16 3.58
CA LEU A 841 16.26 -0.04 2.74
C LEU A 841 14.98 -0.02 1.91
N ASP A 842 15.04 -0.56 0.69
CA ASP A 842 13.85 -0.86 -0.09
C ASP A 842 13.82 -2.38 -0.30
N VAL A 843 12.76 -3.04 0.15
CA VAL A 843 12.65 -4.51 0.11
C VAL A 843 11.41 -4.96 -0.67
N GLU A 844 11.48 -6.11 -1.34
CA GLU A 844 10.33 -6.71 -2.02
C GLU A 844 9.93 -8.03 -1.35
N ILE A 845 8.71 -8.09 -0.84
CA ILE A 845 8.11 -9.28 -0.23
C ILE A 845 7.49 -10.11 -1.36
N VAL A 846 7.99 -11.32 -1.58
CA VAL A 846 7.61 -12.17 -2.72
C VAL A 846 6.41 -13.04 -2.39
N GLY A 847 6.35 -13.57 -1.16
CA GLY A 847 5.35 -14.53 -0.72
C GLY A 847 5.96 -15.64 0.13
N TYR A 848 5.11 -16.51 0.66
CA TYR A 848 5.53 -17.67 1.44
C TYR A 848 6.02 -18.81 0.53
N MET A 849 7.19 -19.37 0.84
CA MET A 849 7.73 -20.57 0.21
C MET A 849 7.64 -21.77 1.15
N ALA A 850 7.09 -22.88 0.66
CA ALA A 850 7.04 -24.14 1.41
C ALA A 850 8.43 -24.83 1.49
N PRO A 851 8.69 -25.72 2.47
CA PRO A 851 9.99 -26.39 2.61
C PRO A 851 10.49 -27.13 1.35
N ASP A 852 9.57 -27.75 0.61
CA ASP A 852 9.84 -28.46 -0.64
C ASP A 852 10.11 -27.50 -1.80
N GLU A 853 9.38 -26.38 -1.87
CA GLU A 853 9.64 -25.30 -2.82
C GLU A 853 11.01 -24.65 -2.59
N VAL A 854 11.36 -24.33 -1.34
CA VAL A 854 12.71 -23.83 -0.97
C VAL A 854 13.78 -24.82 -1.40
N ALA A 855 13.56 -26.13 -1.21
CA ALA A 855 14.49 -27.17 -1.61
C ALA A 855 14.57 -27.38 -3.14
N GLU A 856 13.51 -27.08 -3.90
CA GLU A 856 13.51 -27.13 -5.37
C GLU A 856 14.16 -25.89 -5.98
N THR A 857 13.86 -24.68 -5.47
CA THR A 857 14.41 -23.41 -5.95
C THR A 857 15.88 -23.24 -5.55
N TYR A 858 16.27 -23.63 -4.34
CA TYR A 858 17.60 -23.40 -3.77
C TYR A 858 18.29 -24.69 -3.24
N PRO A 859 18.41 -25.77 -4.04
CA PRO A 859 18.76 -27.12 -3.58
C PRO A 859 20.15 -27.28 -2.95
N ASN A 860 21.06 -26.31 -3.15
CA ASN A 860 22.43 -26.34 -2.63
C ASN A 860 22.83 -25.02 -1.94
N ASP A 861 21.88 -24.14 -1.62
CA ASP A 861 22.21 -22.87 -0.97
C ASP A 861 22.47 -23.07 0.54
N ALA A 862 23.73 -22.91 0.92
CA ALA A 862 24.18 -23.04 2.30
C ALA A 862 23.81 -21.82 3.17
N THR A 863 23.46 -20.67 2.56
CA THR A 863 23.13 -19.43 3.27
C THR A 863 21.71 -19.44 3.86
N ILE A 864 20.81 -20.26 3.29
CA ILE A 864 19.42 -20.37 3.76
C ILE A 864 19.39 -21.02 5.15
N PRO A 865 18.76 -20.40 6.17
CA PRO A 865 18.72 -20.94 7.53
C PRO A 865 18.04 -22.32 7.63
N ASP A 866 18.48 -23.12 8.60
CA ASP A 866 17.92 -24.47 8.85
C ASP A 866 16.42 -24.45 9.19
N GLN A 867 15.91 -23.37 9.82
CA GLN A 867 14.48 -23.22 10.10
C GLN A 867 13.67 -23.08 8.81
N VAL A 868 14.12 -22.22 7.88
CA VAL A 868 13.47 -22.01 6.57
C VAL A 868 13.37 -23.34 5.79
N LYS A 869 14.44 -24.14 5.82
CA LYS A 869 14.50 -25.47 5.19
C LYS A 869 13.58 -26.54 5.82
N GLN A 870 13.11 -26.32 7.05
CA GLN A 870 12.29 -27.28 7.80
C GLN A 870 10.82 -26.87 7.88
N GLU A 871 10.55 -25.56 8.01
CA GLU A 871 9.23 -25.00 8.32
C GLU A 871 8.64 -24.19 7.17
N GLY A 872 9.47 -23.69 6.24
CA GLY A 872 9.07 -22.69 5.25
C GLY A 872 9.25 -21.27 5.79
N ALA A 873 9.11 -20.27 4.93
CA ALA A 873 9.26 -18.84 5.29
C ALA A 873 8.73 -17.91 4.20
N VAL A 874 8.47 -16.65 4.55
CA VAL A 874 8.21 -15.60 3.55
C VAL A 874 9.54 -15.10 3.00
N LEU A 875 9.71 -15.19 1.69
CA LEU A 875 10.90 -14.67 0.98
C LEU A 875 10.79 -13.16 0.81
N VAL A 876 11.87 -12.46 1.14
CA VAL A 876 12.04 -11.02 0.96
C VAL A 876 13.36 -10.77 0.22
N TYR A 877 13.35 -9.96 -0.84
CA TYR A 877 14.56 -9.44 -1.47
C TYR A 877 14.88 -8.04 -0.94
N ILE A 878 16.07 -7.87 -0.35
CA ILE A 878 16.63 -6.56 -0.03
C ILE A 878 17.33 -6.03 -1.28
N ASN A 879 16.94 -4.86 -1.76
CA ASN A 879 17.66 -4.17 -2.83
C ASN A 879 18.95 -3.57 -2.24
N PRO A 880 20.15 -3.95 -2.71
CA PRO A 880 21.40 -3.47 -2.13
C PRO A 880 21.55 -1.96 -2.22
N THR A 881 21.99 -1.35 -1.12
CA THR A 881 22.22 0.09 -0.97
C THR A 881 23.38 0.35 0.00
N ARG A 882 23.54 1.58 0.52
CA ARG A 882 24.57 1.95 1.50
C ARG A 882 23.98 2.42 2.83
N LEU A 883 24.66 2.07 3.92
CA LEU A 883 24.53 2.71 5.22
C LEU A 883 25.72 3.66 5.40
N VAL A 884 25.47 4.84 5.98
CA VAL A 884 26.52 5.77 6.41
C VAL A 884 26.61 5.67 7.93
N THR A 885 27.84 5.58 8.47
CA THR A 885 28.05 5.65 9.92
C THR A 885 28.69 6.97 10.30
N SER A 886 28.39 7.43 11.51
CA SER A 886 29.19 8.47 12.14
C SER A 886 30.65 8.04 12.30
N GLY A 887 31.55 9.01 12.40
CA GLY A 887 32.95 8.75 12.73
C GLY A 887 33.20 8.52 14.22
N SER A 888 34.21 7.71 14.54
CA SER A 888 34.80 7.65 15.88
C SER A 888 36.27 8.06 15.84
N THR A 889 36.97 8.01 16.98
CA THR A 889 38.37 8.38 17.12
C THR A 889 39.17 7.19 17.66
N VAL A 890 40.25 6.83 16.96
CA VAL A 890 41.18 5.77 17.38
C VAL A 890 42.41 6.41 18.02
N GLU A 891 42.70 6.02 19.26
CA GLU A 891 43.84 6.48 20.07
C GLU A 891 44.84 5.35 20.22
N VAL A 892 46.15 5.63 20.14
CA VAL A 892 47.19 4.58 20.15
C VAL A 892 48.41 4.92 21.01
N GLU A 893 49.01 3.89 21.61
CA GLU A 893 50.28 3.98 22.33
C GLU A 893 51.43 3.45 21.45
N THR A 894 52.65 4.01 21.57
CA THR A 894 53.80 3.61 20.72
C THR A 894 54.89 2.83 21.45
N LYS A 895 55.47 1.84 20.76
CA LYS A 895 56.59 1.01 21.22
C LYS A 895 57.92 1.78 21.13
N GLY A 896 58.59 1.95 22.27
CA GLY A 896 60.04 2.18 22.34
C GLY A 896 60.60 3.52 21.83
N LEU A 897 59.78 4.43 21.32
CA LEU A 897 60.23 5.73 20.77
C LEU A 897 60.16 6.88 21.81
N GLY A 898 59.36 6.73 22.86
CA GLY A 898 59.17 7.76 23.90
C GLY A 898 58.72 9.11 23.33
N ASN A 899 59.05 10.21 24.01
CA ASN A 899 58.67 11.58 23.60
C ASN A 899 59.25 12.06 22.25
N LEU A 900 59.92 11.21 21.46
CA LEU A 900 60.44 11.54 20.14
C LEU A 900 59.42 11.29 19.02
N ALA A 901 58.45 10.40 19.27
CA ALA A 901 57.33 10.12 18.39
C ALA A 901 56.02 10.57 19.05
N SER A 902 55.08 11.02 18.23
CA SER A 902 53.73 11.39 18.64
C SER A 902 52.75 10.91 17.57
N VAL A 903 51.85 10.00 17.93
CA VAL A 903 50.69 9.68 17.09
C VAL A 903 49.51 10.43 17.72
N PRO A 904 48.93 11.43 17.04
CA PRO A 904 47.70 12.06 17.51
C PRO A 904 46.54 11.08 17.40
N ALA A 905 45.48 11.34 18.16
CA ALA A 905 44.17 10.74 17.97
C ALA A 905 43.75 10.82 16.49
N VAL A 906 43.35 9.70 15.89
CA VAL A 906 42.99 9.62 14.48
C VAL A 906 41.47 9.51 14.36
N PRO A 907 40.76 10.55 13.88
CA PRO A 907 39.35 10.41 13.54
C PRO A 907 39.22 9.49 12.32
N THR A 908 38.22 8.61 12.32
CA THR A 908 37.90 7.79 11.14
C THR A 908 37.23 8.60 10.04
N GLY A 909 36.58 9.71 10.42
CA GLY A 909 35.54 10.35 9.62
C GLY A 909 34.30 9.46 9.47
N PRO A 910 33.27 9.92 8.76
CA PRO A 910 32.15 9.09 8.35
C PRO A 910 32.62 7.86 7.58
N GLN A 911 31.99 6.72 7.82
CA GLN A 911 32.30 5.46 7.13
C GLN A 911 31.09 5.01 6.31
N LEU A 912 31.33 4.22 5.27
CA LEU A 912 30.31 3.78 4.33
C LEU A 912 30.29 2.25 4.33
N MET A 913 29.13 1.67 4.65
CA MET A 913 28.89 0.24 4.51
C MET A 913 27.99 0.00 3.30
N ARG A 914 28.57 -0.46 2.19
CA ARG A 914 27.85 -0.77 0.96
C ARG A 914 27.40 -2.23 0.98
N ILE A 915 26.10 -2.47 0.97
CA ILE A 915 25.52 -3.82 0.81
C ILE A 915 25.88 -4.29 -0.60
N ARG A 916 26.46 -5.48 -0.70
CA ARG A 916 26.89 -6.07 -1.97
C ARG A 916 25.75 -6.84 -2.62
N TYR A 917 25.73 -6.85 -3.95
CA TYR A 917 24.95 -7.84 -4.68
C TYR A 917 25.56 -9.24 -4.45
N THR A 918 24.73 -10.28 -4.53
CA THR A 918 25.14 -11.69 -4.37
C THR A 918 25.77 -12.29 -5.65
N CYS A 919 25.93 -11.46 -6.68
CA CYS A 919 26.49 -11.73 -8.00
C CYS A 919 27.44 -10.59 -8.40
N ASN A 920 28.18 -10.73 -9.50
CA ASN A 920 29.05 -9.67 -10.04
C ASN A 920 28.77 -9.51 -11.55
N ALA A 921 28.18 -8.38 -11.93
CA ALA A 921 27.60 -8.20 -13.28
C ALA A 921 28.63 -8.32 -14.42
N ALA A 922 29.91 -8.01 -14.17
CA ALA A 922 31.00 -8.20 -15.13
C ALA A 922 31.24 -9.68 -15.50
N SER A 923 30.78 -10.61 -14.66
CA SER A 923 30.80 -12.06 -14.90
C SER A 923 29.51 -12.61 -15.54
N SER A 924 28.47 -11.77 -15.67
CA SER A 924 27.15 -12.11 -16.21
C SER A 924 26.41 -13.23 -15.45
N ASP A 925 26.64 -13.34 -14.15
CA ASP A 925 25.98 -14.29 -13.24
C ASP A 925 24.73 -13.73 -12.53
N CYS A 926 24.49 -12.42 -12.64
CA CYS A 926 23.30 -11.72 -12.13
C CYS A 926 22.02 -12.05 -12.92
N VAL A 927 21.49 -13.27 -12.72
CA VAL A 927 20.32 -13.79 -13.43
C VAL A 927 19.05 -13.85 -12.57
N ALA A 928 17.90 -14.01 -13.22
CA ALA A 928 16.61 -14.23 -12.56
C ALA A 928 16.60 -15.50 -11.70
N PRO A 929 15.80 -15.56 -10.61
CA PRO A 929 14.89 -14.52 -10.12
C PRO A 929 15.53 -13.52 -9.14
N ASP A 930 16.69 -13.85 -8.56
CA ASP A 930 17.36 -13.05 -7.53
C ASP A 930 17.91 -11.73 -8.13
N TYR A 931 18.46 -11.76 -9.36
CA TYR A 931 19.21 -10.65 -9.99
C TYR A 931 20.34 -10.08 -9.11
N GLY A 932 20.90 -10.91 -8.22
CA GLY A 932 21.90 -10.48 -7.26
C GLY A 932 21.37 -9.80 -6.00
N ARG A 933 20.06 -9.65 -5.84
CA ARG A 933 19.48 -9.04 -4.63
C ARG A 933 19.74 -9.93 -3.42
N VAL A 934 19.80 -9.33 -2.23
CA VAL A 934 20.10 -10.06 -1.00
C VAL A 934 18.83 -10.72 -0.48
N LYS A 935 18.92 -11.98 -0.06
CA LYS A 935 17.77 -12.74 0.46
C LYS A 935 17.60 -12.51 1.96
N GLY A 936 16.37 -12.24 2.35
CA GLY A 936 15.89 -12.22 3.72
C GLY A 936 14.67 -13.13 3.87
N TRP A 937 14.43 -13.58 5.10
CA TRP A 937 13.40 -14.56 5.39
C TRP A 937 12.60 -14.12 6.62
N ILE A 938 11.27 -14.00 6.49
CA ILE A 938 10.39 -13.85 7.66
C ILE A 938 9.94 -15.24 8.09
N VAL A 939 10.32 -15.64 9.30
CA VAL A 939 10.03 -16.94 9.92
C VAL A 939 9.14 -16.77 11.14
N LYS A 940 8.52 -17.86 11.58
CA LYS A 940 7.79 -17.91 12.85
C LYS A 940 8.76 -17.80 14.03
N GLY A 941 8.42 -16.97 15.02
CA GLY A 941 9.15 -16.85 16.29
C GLY A 941 8.28 -17.18 17.52
N ASP A 942 8.88 -17.06 18.70
CA ASP A 942 8.26 -17.32 20.01
C ASP A 942 7.39 -16.12 20.47
N GLY A 943 6.39 -15.76 19.66
CA GLY A 943 5.45 -14.66 19.91
C GLY A 943 5.29 -13.77 18.68
N ASN A 944 6.35 -13.05 18.33
CA ASN A 944 6.43 -12.26 17.10
C ASN A 944 7.05 -13.07 15.95
N PRO A 945 6.75 -12.75 14.68
CA PRO A 945 7.57 -13.19 13.55
C PRO A 945 8.98 -12.59 13.64
N ARG A 946 9.96 -13.27 13.03
CA ARG A 946 11.36 -12.84 13.02
C ARG A 946 11.88 -12.70 11.59
N PHE A 947 12.61 -11.63 11.32
CA PHE A 947 13.32 -11.44 10.05
C PHE A 947 14.77 -11.90 10.20
N LEU A 948 15.25 -12.71 9.26
CA LEU A 948 16.60 -13.26 9.19
C LEU A 948 17.26 -12.85 7.86
N THR A 949 18.49 -12.34 7.88
CA THR A 949 19.26 -12.06 6.66
C THR A 949 20.77 -12.13 6.90
N ASP A 950 21.54 -12.30 5.81
CA ASP A 950 23.00 -12.30 5.81
C ASP A 950 23.50 -11.24 4.82
N LEU A 951 24.13 -10.19 5.34
CA LEU A 951 24.60 -9.06 4.55
C LEU A 951 26.11 -9.17 4.30
N ASN A 952 26.49 -9.38 3.04
CA ASN A 952 27.86 -9.14 2.60
C ASN A 952 28.02 -7.65 2.31
N LEU A 953 29.02 -7.02 2.93
CA LEU A 953 29.24 -5.57 2.88
C LEU A 953 30.65 -5.26 2.36
N TYR A 954 30.81 -4.06 1.82
CA TYR A 954 32.11 -3.38 1.73
C TYR A 954 32.13 -2.22 2.74
N LEU A 955 33.21 -2.12 3.52
CA LEU A 955 33.49 -0.98 4.39
C LEU A 955 34.53 -0.05 3.74
N ASP A 956 34.16 1.21 3.59
CA ASP A 956 35.02 2.30 3.13
C ASP A 956 35.14 3.38 4.22
N ALA A 957 36.36 3.83 4.52
CA ALA A 957 36.63 4.98 5.40
C ALA A 957 37.44 6.04 4.63
N PRO A 958 36.83 6.81 3.69
CA PRO A 958 37.56 7.64 2.73
C PRO A 958 38.38 8.76 3.39
N ASN A 959 37.88 9.31 4.50
CA ASN A 959 38.49 10.42 5.23
C ASN A 959 39.56 10.00 6.26
N LEU A 960 39.76 8.69 6.48
CA LEU A 960 40.72 8.19 7.45
C LEU A 960 42.16 8.50 6.99
N GLN A 961 42.89 9.30 7.77
CA GLN A 961 44.29 9.59 7.49
C GLN A 961 45.16 9.38 8.75
N PRO A 962 45.69 8.16 8.96
CA PRO A 962 46.62 7.91 10.06
C PRO A 962 47.94 8.64 9.81
N VAL A 963 48.46 9.31 10.84
CA VAL A 963 49.67 10.14 10.77
C VAL A 963 50.59 9.86 11.95
N VAL A 964 51.89 9.69 11.68
CA VAL A 964 52.93 9.55 12.69
C VAL A 964 53.81 10.79 12.71
N GLY A 965 53.86 11.50 13.82
CA GLY A 965 54.86 12.54 14.09
C GLY A 965 56.17 11.92 14.59
N LEU A 966 57.29 12.26 13.96
CA LEU A 966 58.65 11.93 14.43
C LEU A 966 59.54 13.16 14.34
N LEU A 967 60.16 13.56 15.46
CA LEU A 967 61.01 14.77 15.55
C LEU A 967 60.33 16.06 15.07
N GLY A 968 59.00 16.16 15.23
CA GLY A 968 58.20 17.32 14.78
C GLY A 968 57.86 17.33 13.28
N VAL A 969 58.08 16.22 12.56
CA VAL A 969 57.64 16.04 11.17
C VAL A 969 56.59 14.94 11.11
N ASN A 970 55.46 15.22 10.44
CA ASN A 970 54.36 14.28 10.27
C ASN A 970 54.53 13.45 9.00
N TYR A 971 54.27 12.14 9.10
CA TYR A 971 54.31 11.17 8.01
C TYR A 971 52.95 10.48 7.90
N LYS A 972 52.31 10.58 6.74
CA LYS A 972 51.06 9.87 6.43
C LYS A 972 51.32 8.37 6.28
N LEU A 973 50.42 7.54 6.81
CA LEU A 973 50.35 6.10 6.55
C LEU A 973 49.17 5.80 5.61
N LYS A 974 49.17 4.61 5.02
CA LYS A 974 48.04 4.03 4.28
C LYS A 974 47.28 3.04 5.16
N HIS A 975 46.02 2.77 4.82
CA HIS A 975 45.21 1.70 5.42
C HIS A 975 44.52 0.83 4.36
N ASN A 976 43.90 -0.27 4.82
CA ASN A 976 43.11 -1.21 4.00
C ASN A 976 41.60 -0.90 3.96
N LEU A 977 41.07 -0.01 4.81
CA LEU A 977 39.64 0.37 4.84
C LEU A 977 39.16 1.17 3.61
N HIS A 978 39.33 0.57 2.44
CA HIS A 978 38.73 0.94 1.16
C HIS A 978 38.16 -0.36 0.63
N SER A 979 36.85 -0.51 0.64
CA SER A 979 36.14 -1.68 0.13
C SER A 979 36.55 -2.97 0.85
N GLU A 980 36.81 -2.87 2.16
CA GLU A 980 37.15 -4.00 3.03
C GLU A 980 35.92 -4.89 3.22
N PRO A 981 35.98 -6.20 2.90
CA PRO A 981 34.80 -7.07 2.90
C PRO A 981 34.39 -7.47 4.33
N LEU A 982 33.12 -7.28 4.67
CA LEU A 982 32.52 -7.73 5.93
C LEU A 982 31.33 -8.67 5.67
N ASN A 983 30.99 -9.50 6.65
CA ASN A 983 29.81 -10.36 6.66
C ASN A 983 29.03 -10.14 7.97
N LEU A 984 27.80 -9.67 7.85
CA LEU A 984 26.93 -9.28 8.96
C LEU A 984 25.63 -10.06 8.92
N GLN A 985 25.52 -11.05 9.81
CA GLN A 985 24.34 -11.87 10.00
C GLN A 985 23.40 -11.15 10.97
N LEU A 986 22.14 -10.99 10.56
CA LEU A 986 21.14 -10.24 11.30
C LEU A 986 19.92 -11.10 11.58
N ALA A 987 19.40 -10.97 12.80
CA ALA A 987 18.11 -11.53 13.18
C ALA A 987 17.43 -10.64 14.23
N GLY A 988 16.10 -10.64 14.25
CA GLY A 988 15.30 -9.90 15.22
C GLY A 988 13.82 -9.87 14.84
N ASP A 989 13.03 -9.21 15.67
CA ASP A 989 11.58 -9.29 15.62
C ASP A 989 10.97 -8.34 14.58
N VAL A 990 9.85 -8.79 14.01
CA VAL A 990 8.97 -8.01 13.15
C VAL A 990 7.70 -7.73 13.95
N THR A 991 7.36 -6.45 14.11
CA THR A 991 6.26 -5.97 14.98
C THR A 991 5.48 -4.86 14.28
N PHE A 992 4.32 -4.50 14.83
CA PHE A 992 3.44 -3.47 14.28
C PHE A 992 3.11 -2.42 15.34
N LEU A 993 3.25 -1.14 14.99
CA LEU A 993 2.86 -0.03 15.84
C LEU A 993 1.33 0.18 15.80
N GLY A 994 0.77 0.92 16.77
CA GLY A 994 -0.67 1.23 16.84
C GLY A 994 -1.19 2.13 15.72
N ASP A 995 -0.32 2.61 14.82
CA ASP A 995 -0.65 3.29 13.56
C ASP A 995 -0.54 2.34 12.34
N GLY A 996 -0.40 1.03 12.60
CA GLY A 996 -0.21 -0.04 11.63
C GLY A 996 1.22 -0.17 11.06
N ARG A 997 2.13 0.78 11.31
CA ARG A 997 3.48 0.74 10.71
C ARG A 997 4.27 -0.50 11.14
N LEU A 998 4.91 -1.14 10.16
CA LEU A 998 5.78 -2.29 10.33
C LEU A 998 7.13 -1.86 10.92
N GLN A 999 7.50 -2.36 12.09
CA GLN A 999 8.83 -2.19 12.69
C GLN A 999 9.62 -3.50 12.62
N ILE A 1000 10.85 -3.43 12.11
CA ILE A 1000 11.79 -4.55 12.02
C ILE A 1000 13.03 -4.23 12.85
N GLU A 1001 13.22 -4.96 13.94
CA GLU A 1001 14.44 -4.95 14.74
C GLU A 1001 15.42 -5.99 14.21
N GLN A 1002 16.71 -5.65 14.12
CA GLN A 1002 17.76 -6.53 13.63
C GLN A 1002 19.03 -6.37 14.47
N ILE A 1003 19.53 -7.46 15.02
CA ILE A 1003 20.68 -7.49 15.93
C ILE A 1003 21.77 -8.42 15.33
N SER A 1004 23.05 -8.03 15.43
CA SER A 1004 24.17 -8.84 14.92
C SER A 1004 24.26 -10.21 15.59
N GLN A 1005 24.29 -11.27 14.78
CA GLN A 1005 24.40 -12.66 15.23
C GLN A 1005 25.84 -13.19 15.24
N ASN A 1006 26.81 -12.39 14.77
CA ASN A 1006 28.23 -12.70 14.75
C ASN A 1006 29.08 -11.48 15.17
N ASP A 1007 30.31 -11.74 15.59
CA ASP A 1007 31.35 -10.72 15.73
C ASP A 1007 31.77 -10.20 14.33
N LEU A 1008 31.93 -8.88 14.20
CA LEU A 1008 32.58 -8.24 13.06
C LEU A 1008 34.03 -7.87 13.44
N GLU A 1009 35.00 -8.68 13.04
CA GLU A 1009 36.42 -8.34 13.22
C GLU A 1009 36.87 -7.28 12.21
N LEU A 1010 37.49 -6.21 12.71
CA LEU A 1010 37.97 -5.08 11.92
C LEU A 1010 39.49 -4.95 12.09
N ASN A 1011 40.23 -5.53 11.14
CA ASN A 1011 41.68 -5.56 11.15
C ASN A 1011 42.25 -4.44 10.28
N VAL A 1012 42.56 -3.30 10.91
CA VAL A 1012 43.09 -2.10 10.22
C VAL A 1012 44.59 -2.24 10.04
N GLN A 1013 45.01 -2.66 8.85
CA GLN A 1013 46.38 -2.67 8.38
C GLN A 1013 46.90 -1.23 8.21
N LEU A 1014 48.11 -0.95 8.69
CA LEU A 1014 48.76 0.36 8.59
C LEU A 1014 50.14 0.23 7.97
N ASP A 1015 50.32 0.80 6.77
CA ASP A 1015 51.54 0.69 5.98
C ASP A 1015 52.17 2.04 5.64
N GLY A 1016 53.49 2.15 5.79
CA GLY A 1016 54.21 3.37 5.41
C GLY A 1016 55.70 3.37 5.71
N LYS A 1017 56.33 4.54 5.49
CA LYS A 1017 57.74 4.77 5.83
C LYS A 1017 57.92 6.07 6.59
N VAL A 1018 58.29 5.98 7.87
CA VAL A 1018 58.60 7.13 8.71
C VAL A 1018 60.09 7.49 8.54
N ALA A 1019 60.34 8.74 8.16
CA ALA A 1019 61.67 9.30 7.86
C ALA A 1019 62.54 8.48 6.85
N GLY A 1020 61.92 7.60 6.06
CA GLY A 1020 62.63 6.67 5.16
C GLY A 1020 63.49 5.60 5.86
N LEU A 1021 63.43 5.50 7.19
CA LEU A 1021 64.27 4.64 8.03
C LEU A 1021 63.48 3.55 8.75
N ILE A 1022 62.22 3.83 9.10
CA ILE A 1022 61.32 2.89 9.78
C ILE A 1022 60.23 2.53 8.78
N THR A 1023 60.15 1.27 8.39
CA THR A 1023 58.96 0.72 7.71
C THR A 1023 57.92 0.44 8.78
N VAL A 1024 56.73 0.98 8.62
CA VAL A 1024 55.55 0.64 9.42
C VAL A 1024 54.77 -0.41 8.61
N ASN A 1025 54.45 -1.51 9.28
CA ASN A 1025 53.55 -2.57 8.83
C ASN A 1025 53.00 -3.14 10.15
N ASP A 1026 51.96 -2.45 10.62
CA ASP A 1026 51.38 -2.61 11.95
C ASP A 1026 49.87 -2.80 11.75
N GLN A 1027 49.21 -3.50 12.67
CA GLN A 1027 47.76 -3.74 12.61
C GLN A 1027 47.11 -3.23 13.88
N ILE A 1028 45.97 -2.57 13.74
CA ILE A 1028 45.04 -2.29 14.83
C ILE A 1028 43.89 -3.28 14.72
N HIS A 1029 43.59 -3.98 15.81
CA HIS A 1029 42.54 -5.00 15.86
C HIS A 1029 41.35 -4.43 16.62
N LEU A 1030 40.26 -4.17 15.91
CA LEU A 1030 38.98 -3.75 16.47
C LEU A 1030 37.93 -4.85 16.26
N VAL A 1031 36.83 -4.78 16.99
CA VAL A 1031 35.69 -5.70 16.85
C VAL A 1031 34.40 -4.96 17.17
N ILE A 1032 33.34 -5.21 16.41
CA ILE A 1032 31.96 -4.96 16.84
C ILE A 1032 31.41 -6.33 17.25
N PRO A 1033 31.19 -6.61 18.54
CA PRO A 1033 30.78 -7.95 18.96
C PRO A 1033 29.40 -8.37 18.45
N GLN A 1034 29.12 -9.67 18.56
CA GLN A 1034 27.75 -10.19 18.54
C GLN A 1034 26.87 -9.40 19.52
N ASP A 1035 25.61 -9.19 19.14
CA ASP A 1035 24.60 -8.41 19.86
C ASP A 1035 24.98 -6.93 20.10
N LYS A 1036 25.90 -6.37 19.29
CA LYS A 1036 26.40 -4.98 19.41
C LYS A 1036 26.28 -4.12 18.15
N THR A 1037 25.71 -4.64 17.07
CA THR A 1037 25.06 -3.85 16.01
C THR A 1037 23.56 -3.99 16.18
N PHE A 1038 22.83 -2.88 16.24
CA PHE A 1038 21.37 -2.86 16.27
C PHE A 1038 20.86 -1.94 15.16
N LEU A 1039 20.17 -2.51 14.18
CA LEU A 1039 19.40 -1.76 13.18
C LEU A 1039 17.91 -1.84 13.53
N ASN A 1040 17.22 -0.72 13.48
CA ASN A 1040 15.77 -0.62 13.55
C ASN A 1040 15.24 0.06 12.29
N TYR A 1041 14.39 -0.66 11.58
CA TYR A 1041 13.70 -0.18 10.39
C TYR A 1041 12.22 -0.02 10.67
N LEU A 1042 11.61 1.00 10.08
CA LEU A 1042 10.19 1.28 10.18
C LEU A 1042 9.62 1.51 8.77
N SER A 1043 8.42 1.01 8.49
CA SER A 1043 7.70 1.40 7.29
C SER A 1043 7.39 2.89 7.30
N GLU A 1044 7.04 3.40 6.13
CA GLU A 1044 6.47 4.73 6.03
C GLU A 1044 5.05 4.77 6.66
N PRO A 1045 4.50 5.96 6.96
CA PRO A 1045 3.09 6.11 7.29
C PRO A 1045 2.20 5.46 6.21
N ILE A 1046 1.14 4.77 6.67
CA ILE A 1046 0.30 3.90 5.83
C ILE A 1046 -0.61 4.70 4.89
N LYS A 1047 -1.09 5.85 5.36
CA LYS A 1047 -1.77 6.85 4.54
C LYS A 1047 -0.81 8.01 4.33
N GLN A 1048 -0.51 8.35 3.07
CA GLN A 1048 0.45 9.39 2.66
C GLN A 1048 -0.24 10.47 1.86
#